data_AF-A0A937BGZ5-F1
#
_entry.id   AF-A0A937BGZ5-F1
#
_cell.length_a   1.000
_cell.length_b   1.000
_cell.length_c   1.000
_cell.angle_alpha   90.00
_cell.angle_beta   90.00
_cell.angle_gamma   90.00
#
_symmetry.space_group_name_H-M   'P 1'
#
loop_
_entity.id
_entity.type
_entity.pdbx_description
1 polymer ?
#
loop_
_entity_poly.entity_id
_entity_poly.type
_entity_poly.pdbx_seq_one_letter_code
_entity_poly.pdbx_strand_id
1 'polypeptide(L)'
;MSLNRSLLPIIGFACLVASCSTTPAPSLSEATEAPKEFGGSLRWRVERMRDPATGEVPDNIRALELLFAKTQPKRDATKSLSWTHRGPNNRGGRTRGFGIDKRNADILIAGGVSGGIWRSTNGGQGWTKTLAPQVVQAISCIAQDPRAGHEDTWYAGTGENYGVMSGASFSALLSGSGIYKSTDNGLSWNLLPVTEALDYNRFNRNYSFKQVNHVEVDPTRNDSDVVLAAVFNGIFRSNDGGASWNAVLGLDTTVLQYQEYTDLRVSPTGVWYAAFSNPGPQKGIWRSTNGLTWTQIGAGEWPANAVRTVLAIDPQNENVVHFFGVTGGVGTNGHSLWKYTYLSGDGSGTGGQWTNLSTNLPNDNCTGYFTFNFGPINTQDGYDMCIVAHPTQVNTIYIGGTNIYRSTDGFTSPGSTTWMGGYRCNTSDPKSYVYPLHHPDQHWMQFHPSDPNTLFSTNDGGIQKTTDALADSVIWDDLNDGYITTQFYTVAIEEGAATSPNIIGGLQDNGCWYAMNDQALSDWKYVHQDDGAYVALPEGQPFQLSSSQSGRLYKKTIDGGGNVTGYERIDPTLGTNSYNFINPFILDPGNNNRVYWVSASKIWRNNDLGGIPVTNNFYNKIATNWELIDGATLITSQRIGSLDISAADPETMIYGTTNGKVWRCDSLNTNPVKTQLLSSTTLGQAYVSCVAANDFNPNEWLMTVSNYNLRSIYHTTDRGATWTDVSANLEQNVDGTGNGPAVFWALIYPTWDGAENRYFVGTSTGLYSATVMDSVNTVWEQEGANTIGNVPVNMIAARGSDGTIVVGTHGNGVYSASLPAAPVGITETETALSVAKPWPNPATDEVNTMVYLARTERLDVTVLDINGRVVLKRSLGERQLGNHRWTWDLRGQQGQRVPTGTYLIQFSTASGARQGSRVIVR
;
A
#
# COMPACT_ATOMS: atom_id res chain seq x y z
N MET A 1 41.61 -43.94 -57.08
CA MET A 1 42.52 -42.80 -56.90
C MET A 1 41.79 -41.53 -57.30
N SER A 2 42.00 -40.46 -56.52
CA SER A 2 41.76 -39.03 -56.79
C SER A 2 40.34 -38.48 -57.00
N LEU A 3 39.98 -37.57 -56.06
CA LEU A 3 39.18 -36.33 -56.16
C LEU A 3 38.23 -36.13 -57.36
N ASN A 4 36.95 -35.81 -57.08
CA ASN A 4 36.42 -34.43 -57.19
C ASN A 4 34.96 -34.29 -56.68
N ARG A 5 34.59 -33.07 -56.26
CA ARG A 5 33.25 -32.63 -55.83
C ARG A 5 32.36 -32.20 -57.01
N SER A 6 31.05 -32.46 -56.91
CA SER A 6 29.88 -31.62 -57.34
C SER A 6 28.61 -32.50 -57.22
N LEU A 7 27.58 -32.19 -56.41
CA LEU A 7 26.48 -31.21 -56.51
C LEU A 7 25.12 -31.97 -56.58
N LEU A 8 24.21 -31.62 -55.65
CA LEU A 8 22.72 -31.72 -55.56
C LEU A 8 21.90 -32.44 -56.67
N PRO A 9 20.79 -33.16 -56.32
CA PRO A 9 19.48 -32.53 -55.99
C PRO A 9 18.66 -33.24 -54.88
N ILE A 10 18.01 -32.53 -53.95
CA ILE A 10 16.57 -32.13 -53.81
C ILE A 10 15.45 -33.08 -54.33
N ILE A 11 14.50 -33.32 -53.40
CA ILE A 11 13.03 -33.55 -53.46
C ILE A 11 12.52 -34.99 -53.27
N GLY A 12 11.77 -35.18 -52.17
CA GLY A 12 10.84 -36.29 -51.93
C GLY A 12 10.16 -36.19 -50.56
N PHE A 13 8.99 -35.54 -50.52
CA PHE A 13 8.12 -35.24 -49.37
C PHE A 13 7.68 -36.47 -48.53
N ALA A 14 7.63 -36.31 -47.20
CA ALA A 14 6.69 -37.02 -46.33
C ALA A 14 6.31 -36.13 -45.13
N CYS A 15 5.02 -35.83 -45.00
CA CYS A 15 4.42 -35.05 -43.93
C CYS A 15 4.60 -35.73 -42.56
N LEU A 16 5.07 -34.97 -41.58
CA LEU A 16 4.91 -35.29 -40.15
C LEU A 16 4.24 -34.11 -39.47
N VAL A 17 3.02 -34.37 -39.00
CA VAL A 17 2.21 -33.48 -38.17
C VAL A 17 2.92 -33.37 -36.82
N ALA A 18 3.57 -32.23 -36.57
CA ALA A 18 4.12 -31.92 -35.25
C ALA A 18 3.01 -31.31 -34.40
N SER A 19 2.54 -32.07 -33.41
CA SER A 19 1.73 -31.56 -32.31
C SER A 19 2.54 -30.52 -31.52
N CYS A 20 2.13 -29.26 -31.56
CA CYS A 20 2.59 -28.25 -30.61
C CYS A 20 2.07 -28.62 -29.22
N SER A 21 2.92 -29.22 -28.38
CA SER A 21 2.69 -29.26 -26.94
C SER A 21 3.14 -27.91 -26.35
N THR A 22 2.18 -27.09 -25.96
CA THR A 22 2.41 -25.94 -25.07
C THR A 22 2.80 -26.49 -23.70
N THR A 23 4.10 -26.48 -23.37
CA THR A 23 4.54 -26.64 -21.98
C THR A 23 4.11 -25.40 -21.19
N PRO A 24 3.35 -25.54 -20.08
CA PRO A 24 3.05 -24.42 -19.21
C PRO A 24 4.34 -23.84 -18.64
N ALA A 25 4.40 -22.52 -18.49
CA ALA A 25 5.44 -21.87 -17.71
C ALA A 25 5.52 -22.51 -16.30
N PRO A 26 6.72 -22.65 -15.71
CA PRO A 26 6.86 -23.24 -14.39
C PRO A 26 6.02 -22.46 -13.36
N SER A 27 5.26 -23.19 -12.54
CA SER A 27 4.52 -22.61 -11.42
C SER A 27 5.48 -21.98 -10.42
N LEU A 28 5.10 -20.82 -9.86
CA LEU A 28 5.78 -20.09 -8.77
C LEU A 28 5.89 -20.88 -7.44
N SER A 29 5.86 -22.21 -7.47
CA SER A 29 6.23 -23.04 -6.34
C SER A 29 7.76 -23.13 -6.30
N GLU A 30 8.36 -22.59 -5.23
CA GLU A 30 9.78 -22.75 -4.86
C GLU A 30 10.76 -21.74 -5.47
N ALA A 31 10.43 -20.45 -5.42
CA ALA A 31 11.48 -19.43 -5.30
C ALA A 31 12.18 -19.63 -3.94
N THR A 32 13.51 -19.77 -3.99
CA THR A 32 14.42 -19.90 -2.85
C THR A 32 14.11 -18.91 -1.74
N GLU A 33 14.16 -19.39 -0.49
CA GLU A 33 13.75 -18.73 0.77
C GLU A 33 14.14 -17.24 0.86
N ALA A 34 13.25 -16.35 0.41
CA ALA A 34 13.19 -14.99 0.93
C ALA A 34 12.73 -15.05 2.41
N PRO A 35 13.15 -14.12 3.27
CA PRO A 35 12.59 -13.99 4.61
C PRO A 35 11.06 -14.02 4.54
N LYS A 36 10.43 -14.84 5.39
CA LYS A 36 9.00 -15.19 5.29
C LYS A 36 8.06 -13.97 5.25
N GLU A 37 8.45 -12.83 5.81
CA GLU A 37 7.68 -11.59 5.82
C GLU A 37 7.78 -10.82 4.49
N PHE A 38 9.00 -10.64 3.97
CA PHE A 38 9.22 -10.01 2.66
C PHE A 38 8.61 -10.83 1.52
N GLY A 39 8.79 -12.15 1.53
CA GLY A 39 8.17 -13.03 0.53
C GLY A 39 6.63 -12.95 0.51
N GLY A 40 6.00 -12.75 1.66
CA GLY A 40 4.54 -12.68 1.80
C GLY A 40 3.92 -11.41 1.19
N SER A 41 4.40 -10.23 1.60
CA SER A 41 3.94 -8.93 1.07
C SER A 41 4.15 -8.84 -0.43
N LEU A 42 5.35 -9.21 -0.85
CA LEU A 42 5.81 -9.15 -2.22
C LEU A 42 4.94 -10.03 -3.14
N ARG A 43 4.74 -11.30 -2.74
CA ARG A 43 3.85 -12.23 -3.44
C ARG A 43 2.43 -11.69 -3.55
N TRP A 44 1.86 -11.15 -2.48
CA TRP A 44 0.49 -10.63 -2.47
C TRP A 44 0.30 -9.47 -3.47
N ARG A 45 1.28 -8.56 -3.55
CA ARG A 45 1.25 -7.44 -4.52
C ARG A 45 1.34 -7.93 -5.97
N VAL A 46 2.21 -8.87 -6.24
CA VAL A 46 2.36 -9.44 -7.59
C VAL A 46 1.12 -10.15 -8.04
N GLU A 47 0.56 -11.01 -7.18
CA GLU A 47 -0.67 -11.73 -7.50
C GLU A 47 -1.78 -10.76 -7.91
N ARG A 48 -1.86 -9.60 -7.23
CA ARG A 48 -2.81 -8.53 -7.54
C ARG A 48 -2.56 -7.83 -8.87
N MET A 49 -1.31 -7.56 -9.25
CA MET A 49 -1.02 -6.65 -10.37
C MET A 49 -0.48 -7.31 -11.63
N ARG A 50 0.08 -8.52 -11.55
CA ARG A 50 0.68 -9.17 -12.73
C ARG A 50 -0.30 -9.28 -13.89
N ASP A 51 0.21 -9.24 -15.12
CA ASP A 51 -0.52 -9.78 -16.27
C ASP A 51 -0.63 -11.30 -16.09
N PRO A 52 -1.85 -11.88 -16.02
CA PRO A 52 -2.00 -13.31 -15.78
C PRO A 52 -1.49 -14.19 -16.92
N ALA A 53 -1.36 -13.66 -18.14
CA ALA A 53 -0.82 -14.39 -19.29
C ALA A 53 0.70 -14.57 -19.19
N THR A 54 1.41 -13.58 -18.64
CA THR A 54 2.87 -13.61 -18.50
C THR A 54 3.33 -14.04 -17.11
N GLY A 55 2.48 -13.87 -16.09
CA GLY A 55 2.83 -14.05 -14.69
C GLY A 55 3.57 -12.85 -14.07
N GLU A 56 3.79 -11.79 -14.85
CA GLU A 56 4.64 -10.65 -14.48
C GLU A 56 3.88 -9.33 -14.49
N VAL A 57 4.26 -8.39 -13.63
CA VAL A 57 3.75 -7.01 -13.72
C VAL A 57 4.39 -6.35 -14.95
N PRO A 58 3.63 -5.66 -15.82
CA PRO A 58 4.18 -5.05 -17.02
C PRO A 58 5.28 -4.04 -16.72
N ASP A 59 6.30 -4.05 -17.56
CA ASP A 59 7.48 -3.20 -17.43
C ASP A 59 7.11 -1.72 -17.35
N ASN A 60 7.59 -1.05 -16.29
CA ASN A 60 7.41 0.39 -16.08
C ASN A 60 5.95 0.84 -15.97
N ILE A 61 5.04 -0.08 -15.65
CA ILE A 61 3.62 0.22 -15.68
C ILE A 61 3.27 1.44 -14.83
N ARG A 62 3.96 1.66 -13.69
CA ARG A 62 3.75 2.85 -12.84
C ARG A 62 3.96 4.17 -13.58
N ALA A 63 4.99 4.27 -14.42
CA ALA A 63 5.25 5.44 -15.24
C ALA A 63 4.18 5.60 -16.34
N LEU A 64 3.86 4.49 -17.00
CA LEU A 64 2.93 4.44 -18.13
C LEU A 64 1.49 4.76 -17.70
N GLU A 65 1.02 4.22 -16.58
CA GLU A 65 -0.31 4.49 -16.04
C GLU A 65 -0.46 5.94 -15.60
N LEU A 66 0.61 6.58 -15.10
CA LEU A 66 0.59 8.00 -14.75
C LEU A 66 0.54 8.90 -15.99
N LEU A 67 1.18 8.50 -17.09
CA LEU A 67 1.00 9.16 -18.39
C LEU A 67 -0.42 9.00 -18.90
N PHE A 68 -0.98 7.80 -18.82
CA PHE A 68 -2.35 7.52 -19.21
C PHE A 68 -3.36 8.28 -18.33
N ALA A 69 -3.14 8.35 -17.01
CA ALA A 69 -3.97 9.09 -16.07
C ALA A 69 -4.08 10.59 -16.42
N LYS A 70 -3.05 11.19 -17.04
CA LYS A 70 -3.13 12.59 -17.53
C LYS A 70 -4.19 12.79 -18.62
N THR A 71 -4.57 11.72 -19.33
CA THR A 71 -5.61 11.76 -20.37
C THR A 71 -7.03 11.60 -19.82
N GLN A 72 -7.15 11.22 -18.55
CA GLN A 72 -8.44 10.95 -17.92
C GLN A 72 -9.19 12.24 -17.60
N PRO A 73 -10.53 12.23 -17.72
CA PRO A 73 -11.33 13.38 -17.32
C PRO A 73 -11.21 13.59 -15.82
N LYS A 74 -11.12 14.85 -15.41
CA LYS A 74 -11.15 15.25 -14.00
C LYS A 74 -12.56 15.70 -13.66
N ARG A 75 -13.05 15.31 -12.49
CA ARG A 75 -14.37 15.75 -12.06
C ARG A 75 -14.38 17.27 -11.93
N ASP A 76 -15.39 17.89 -12.54
CA ASP A 76 -15.60 19.34 -12.48
C ASP A 76 -15.59 19.83 -11.02
N ALA A 77 -14.87 20.91 -10.73
CA ALA A 77 -14.75 21.47 -9.39
C ALA A 77 -16.11 21.81 -8.75
N THR A 78 -17.13 22.12 -9.55
CA THR A 78 -18.50 22.38 -9.07
C THR A 78 -19.26 21.10 -8.68
N LYS A 79 -18.79 19.93 -9.11
CA LYS A 79 -19.39 18.61 -8.84
C LYS A 79 -18.48 17.70 -8.00
N SER A 80 -17.23 18.11 -7.81
CA SER A 80 -16.23 17.38 -7.02
C SER A 80 -16.55 17.45 -5.54
N LEU A 81 -16.25 16.38 -4.83
CA LEU A 81 -16.31 16.37 -3.38
C LEU A 81 -15.23 17.25 -2.76
N SER A 82 -15.58 17.94 -1.67
CA SER A 82 -14.58 18.60 -0.81
C SER A 82 -13.89 17.56 0.04
N TRP A 83 -12.66 17.21 -0.36
CA TRP A 83 -11.81 16.25 0.35
C TRP A 83 -11.03 16.93 1.48
N THR A 84 -11.28 16.48 2.71
CA THR A 84 -10.55 16.88 3.91
C THR A 84 -9.47 15.84 4.21
N HIS A 85 -8.23 16.27 4.37
CA HIS A 85 -7.14 15.39 4.81
C HIS A 85 -7.28 15.09 6.31
N ARG A 86 -7.43 13.82 6.69
CA ARG A 86 -7.74 13.39 8.07
C ARG A 86 -6.54 12.93 8.89
N GLY A 87 -5.41 12.68 8.24
CA GLY A 87 -4.15 12.31 8.90
C GLY A 87 -3.72 10.89 8.55
N PRO A 88 -2.99 10.19 9.44
CA PRO A 88 -2.55 10.64 10.76
C PRO A 88 -1.56 11.80 10.67
N ASN A 89 -1.75 12.84 11.49
CA ASN A 89 -0.84 13.99 11.54
C ASN A 89 0.48 13.68 12.26
N ASN A 90 0.44 12.77 13.22
CA ASN A 90 1.54 12.42 14.12
C ASN A 90 2.25 11.11 13.71
N ARG A 91 2.22 10.74 12.43
CA ARG A 91 2.88 9.53 11.95
C ARG A 91 3.36 9.64 10.51
N GLY A 92 4.66 9.45 10.32
CA GLY A 92 5.30 9.27 9.03
C GLY A 92 5.33 7.80 8.62
N GLY A 93 5.48 7.57 7.32
CA GLY A 93 5.81 6.28 6.75
C GLY A 93 7.24 6.27 6.20
N ARG A 94 7.51 5.31 5.33
CA ARG A 94 8.85 5.03 4.83
C ARG A 94 9.55 6.20 4.17
N THR A 95 10.69 6.57 4.75
CA THR A 95 11.46 7.77 4.40
C THR A 95 12.92 7.42 4.13
N ARG A 96 13.39 7.83 2.95
CA ARG A 96 14.77 7.61 2.49
C ARG A 96 15.47 8.88 2.08
N GLY A 97 14.74 9.80 1.45
CA GLY A 97 15.27 11.13 1.14
C GLY A 97 15.28 11.97 2.40
N PHE A 98 16.44 12.48 2.78
CA PHE A 98 16.56 13.42 3.90
C PHE A 98 17.76 14.33 3.69
N GLY A 99 17.62 15.60 4.06
CA GLY A 99 18.72 16.55 4.09
C GLY A 99 18.42 17.75 5.00
N ILE A 100 19.50 18.34 5.50
CA ILE A 100 19.50 19.50 6.41
C ILE A 100 20.13 20.67 5.63
N ASP A 101 19.45 21.81 5.55
CA ASP A 101 20.02 23.00 4.92
C ASP A 101 21.27 23.44 5.68
N LYS A 102 22.39 23.62 4.95
CA LYS A 102 23.68 23.98 5.53
C LYS A 102 23.76 25.39 6.13
N ARG A 103 22.92 26.32 5.69
CA ARG A 103 22.87 27.70 6.18
C ARG A 103 21.95 27.83 7.38
N ASN A 104 20.91 27.00 7.45
CA ASN A 104 19.94 26.99 8.53
C ASN A 104 19.42 25.58 8.81
N ALA A 105 19.91 24.97 9.89
CA ALA A 105 19.55 23.61 10.26
C ALA A 105 18.10 23.43 10.77
N ASP A 106 17.32 24.51 10.93
CA ASP A 106 15.87 24.42 11.13
C ASP A 106 15.13 24.08 9.83
N ILE A 107 15.77 24.27 8.67
CA ILE A 107 15.21 23.91 7.37
C ILE A 107 15.63 22.46 7.06
N LEU A 108 14.63 21.58 7.10
CA LEU A 108 14.80 20.17 6.75
C LEU A 108 14.01 19.86 5.49
N ILE A 109 14.54 18.97 4.65
CA ILE A 109 13.83 18.43 3.49
C ILE A 109 13.82 16.91 3.61
N ALA A 110 12.64 16.31 3.49
CA ALA A 110 12.45 14.87 3.58
C ALA A 110 11.60 14.35 2.42
N GLY A 111 11.81 13.09 2.06
CA GLY A 111 11.18 12.42 0.93
C GLY A 111 10.73 11.00 1.29
N GLY A 112 9.42 10.78 1.18
CA GLY A 112 8.84 9.45 1.34
C GLY A 112 8.89 8.65 0.04
N VAL A 113 9.08 7.32 0.13
CA VAL A 113 9.17 6.43 -1.05
C VAL A 113 7.86 6.30 -1.84
N SER A 114 6.76 6.79 -1.28
CA SER A 114 5.44 6.88 -1.90
C SER A 114 4.70 8.17 -1.54
N GLY A 115 5.35 9.07 -0.77
CA GLY A 115 4.70 10.21 -0.13
C GLY A 115 5.20 11.59 -0.55
N GLY A 116 6.12 11.67 -1.51
CA GLY A 116 6.60 12.93 -2.09
C GLY A 116 7.60 13.67 -1.20
N ILE A 117 7.86 14.94 -1.55
CA ILE A 117 8.85 15.80 -0.87
C ILE A 117 8.15 16.75 0.09
N TRP A 118 8.72 16.89 1.28
CA TRP A 118 8.25 17.71 2.38
C TRP A 118 9.37 18.62 2.88
N ARG A 119 8.98 19.81 3.35
CA ARG A 119 9.89 20.81 3.90
C ARG A 119 9.42 21.25 5.28
N SER A 120 10.37 21.32 6.21
CA SER A 120 10.22 21.94 7.53
C SER A 120 11.01 23.24 7.59
N THR A 121 10.60 24.16 8.46
CA THR A 121 11.33 25.41 8.77
C THR A 121 11.52 25.63 10.27
N ASN A 122 11.28 24.60 11.07
CA ASN A 122 11.30 24.64 12.53
C ASN A 122 11.95 23.39 13.12
N GLY A 123 12.95 22.82 12.42
CA GLY A 123 13.73 21.68 12.90
C GLY A 123 12.94 20.38 12.97
N GLY A 124 11.92 20.22 12.12
CA GLY A 124 11.10 19.00 12.03
C GLY A 124 9.88 18.97 12.95
N GLN A 125 9.54 20.07 13.60
CA GLN A 125 8.33 20.20 14.45
C GLN A 125 7.04 20.42 13.63
N GLY A 126 7.16 20.52 12.30
CA GLY A 126 6.06 20.76 11.38
C GLY A 126 6.55 20.69 9.94
N TRP A 127 5.72 20.11 9.07
CA TRP A 127 6.07 19.86 7.67
C TRP A 127 5.01 20.38 6.70
N THR A 128 5.47 20.75 5.50
CA THR A 128 4.62 21.11 4.36
C THR A 128 5.05 20.32 3.14
N LYS A 129 4.10 19.68 2.46
CA LYS A 129 4.37 18.97 1.20
C LYS A 129 4.66 19.99 0.11
N THR A 130 5.80 19.86 -0.56
CA THR A 130 6.23 20.79 -1.63
C THR A 130 6.28 20.14 -3.01
N LEU A 131 6.10 18.82 -3.09
CA LEU A 131 5.91 18.13 -4.36
C LEU A 131 4.43 18.12 -4.77
N ALA A 132 4.15 18.48 -6.03
CA ALA A 132 2.80 18.49 -6.57
C ALA A 132 2.13 17.10 -6.51
N PRO A 133 0.83 16.99 -6.19
CA PRO A 133 0.18 15.69 -5.96
C PRO A 133 -0.04 14.86 -7.23
N GLN A 134 0.14 15.45 -8.43
CA GLN A 134 -0.08 14.79 -9.71
C GLN A 134 1.17 14.08 -10.27
N VAL A 135 2.35 14.31 -9.67
CA VAL A 135 3.61 13.72 -10.17
C VAL A 135 3.98 12.45 -9.40
N VAL A 136 5.03 11.75 -9.83
CA VAL A 136 5.55 10.57 -9.13
C VAL A 136 6.01 10.96 -7.72
N GLN A 137 5.44 10.29 -6.71
CA GLN A 137 5.70 10.56 -5.29
C GLN A 137 6.83 9.70 -4.69
N ALA A 138 7.59 8.98 -5.51
CA ALA A 138 8.54 7.96 -5.05
C ALA A 138 9.96 8.51 -4.87
N ILE A 139 10.23 9.15 -3.73
CA ILE A 139 11.50 9.82 -3.45
C ILE A 139 12.46 8.87 -2.71
N SER A 140 13.70 8.76 -3.21
CA SER A 140 14.69 7.80 -2.71
C SER A 140 15.93 8.44 -2.10
N CYS A 141 16.32 9.63 -2.55
CA CYS A 141 17.47 10.38 -2.05
C CYS A 141 17.29 11.89 -2.27
N ILE A 142 17.95 12.71 -1.45
CA ILE A 142 17.94 14.18 -1.53
C ILE A 142 19.36 14.70 -1.26
N ALA A 143 19.81 15.69 -2.03
CA ALA A 143 21.09 16.35 -1.85
C ALA A 143 21.00 17.86 -2.09
N GLN A 144 21.62 18.63 -1.21
CA GLN A 144 21.81 20.07 -1.37
C GLN A 144 23.13 20.33 -2.12
N ASP A 145 23.18 21.40 -2.91
CA ASP A 145 24.46 21.94 -3.35
C ASP A 145 25.23 22.52 -2.16
N PRO A 146 26.40 21.95 -1.80
CA PRO A 146 27.11 22.32 -0.59
C PRO A 146 27.96 23.60 -0.72
N ARG A 147 28.06 24.18 -1.93
CA ARG A 147 28.95 25.31 -2.21
C ARG A 147 28.33 26.62 -1.73
N ALA A 148 29.17 27.49 -1.17
CA ALA A 148 28.75 28.81 -0.69
C ALA A 148 28.10 29.63 -1.82
N GLY A 149 26.86 30.09 -1.60
CA GLY A 149 26.07 30.85 -2.57
C GLY A 149 25.19 30.00 -3.50
N HIS A 150 25.26 28.67 -3.42
CA HIS A 150 24.47 27.74 -4.24
C HIS A 150 23.43 26.94 -3.46
N GLU A 151 23.36 27.13 -2.14
CA GLU A 151 22.61 26.28 -1.21
C GLU A 151 21.08 26.31 -1.41
N ASP A 152 20.52 27.22 -2.22
CA ASP A 152 19.11 27.15 -2.65
C ASP A 152 18.85 26.01 -3.64
N THR A 153 19.90 25.42 -4.19
CA THR A 153 19.83 24.33 -5.15
C THR A 153 19.80 22.97 -4.45
N TRP A 154 18.77 22.19 -4.77
CA TRP A 154 18.61 20.82 -4.28
C TRP A 154 18.24 19.87 -5.40
N TYR A 155 18.64 18.61 -5.26
CA TYR A 155 18.31 17.52 -6.16
C TYR A 155 17.62 16.40 -5.38
N ALA A 156 16.57 15.82 -5.94
CA ALA A 156 15.85 14.69 -5.36
C ALA A 156 15.74 13.57 -6.40
N GLY A 157 16.34 12.42 -6.11
CA GLY A 157 16.24 11.22 -6.92
C GLY A 157 14.94 10.46 -6.67
N THR A 158 14.47 9.72 -7.68
CA THR A 158 13.26 8.91 -7.57
C THR A 158 13.47 7.44 -7.89
N GLY A 159 12.51 6.63 -7.43
CA GLY A 159 12.44 5.20 -7.69
C GLY A 159 13.22 4.36 -6.68
N GLU A 160 12.72 3.16 -6.40
CA GLU A 160 13.26 2.27 -5.38
C GLU A 160 13.32 0.82 -5.85
N ASN A 161 14.45 0.16 -5.58
CA ASN A 161 14.69 -1.23 -5.97
C ASN A 161 13.80 -2.26 -5.24
N TYR A 162 13.37 -1.96 -4.01
CA TYR A 162 12.49 -2.80 -3.19
C TYR A 162 11.01 -2.34 -3.24
N GLY A 163 10.64 -1.61 -4.29
CA GLY A 163 9.44 -0.79 -4.34
C GLY A 163 8.14 -1.45 -3.87
N VAL A 164 7.47 -0.75 -2.96
CA VAL A 164 6.28 -1.16 -2.20
C VAL A 164 5.03 -1.41 -3.04
N MET A 165 5.00 -1.04 -4.31
CA MET A 165 3.84 -1.33 -5.14
C MET A 165 3.98 -2.61 -5.96
N SER A 166 5.13 -3.28 -6.03
CA SER A 166 5.25 -4.38 -7.02
C SER A 166 6.63 -5.05 -7.00
N GLY A 167 6.66 -6.38 -6.83
CA GLY A 167 7.87 -7.14 -7.15
C GLY A 167 7.64 -8.64 -7.20
N ALA A 168 7.73 -9.27 -8.37
CA ALA A 168 8.09 -10.70 -8.48
C ALA A 168 9.18 -10.87 -9.53
N SER A 169 9.35 -9.85 -10.37
CA SER A 169 10.44 -9.66 -11.28
C SER A 169 10.89 -8.21 -11.23
N PHE A 170 12.10 -7.98 -11.72
CA PHE A 170 12.70 -6.67 -11.83
C PHE A 170 11.87 -5.70 -12.71
N SER A 171 10.88 -6.19 -13.49
CA SER A 171 10.06 -5.39 -14.42
C SER A 171 8.91 -4.68 -13.72
N ALA A 172 8.61 -5.14 -12.51
CA ALA A 172 7.49 -4.71 -11.72
C ALA A 172 7.78 -3.46 -10.87
N LEU A 173 9.03 -3.15 -10.51
CA LEU A 173 9.41 -2.23 -9.41
C LEU A 173 8.81 -0.81 -9.45
N LEU A 174 8.78 -0.10 -8.31
CA LEU A 174 8.43 1.34 -8.20
C LEU A 174 9.37 2.18 -9.06
N SER A 175 9.01 2.33 -10.33
CA SER A 175 9.76 3.12 -11.30
C SER A 175 9.63 4.61 -10.96
N GLY A 176 10.77 5.25 -10.73
CA GLY A 176 10.90 6.69 -10.60
C GLY A 176 10.67 7.42 -11.92
N SER A 177 10.51 8.75 -11.84
CA SER A 177 10.36 9.63 -13.00
C SER A 177 11.67 10.28 -13.43
N GLY A 178 12.74 10.19 -12.65
CA GLY A 178 14.02 10.87 -12.90
C GLY A 178 14.55 11.60 -11.66
N ILE A 179 15.21 12.74 -11.88
CA ILE A 179 15.71 13.63 -10.82
C ILE A 179 14.89 14.93 -10.84
N TYR A 180 14.32 15.30 -9.68
CA TYR A 180 13.75 16.62 -9.47
C TYR A 180 14.83 17.60 -8.99
N LYS A 181 14.71 18.86 -9.39
CA LYS A 181 15.57 19.96 -8.96
C LYS A 181 14.72 21.09 -8.36
N SER A 182 15.19 21.63 -7.25
CA SER A 182 14.73 22.88 -6.63
C SER A 182 15.85 23.91 -6.78
N THR A 183 15.48 25.17 -6.99
CA THR A 183 16.40 26.33 -6.94
C THR A 183 15.91 27.42 -5.98
N ASP A 184 14.94 27.09 -5.12
CA ASP A 184 14.29 27.98 -4.15
C ASP A 184 14.27 27.37 -2.74
N ASN A 185 15.31 26.60 -2.42
CA ASN A 185 15.50 25.94 -1.13
C ASN A 185 14.36 24.97 -0.73
N GLY A 186 13.85 24.21 -1.69
CA GLY A 186 12.89 23.13 -1.51
C GLY A 186 11.43 23.58 -1.47
N LEU A 187 11.14 24.84 -1.85
CA LEU A 187 9.78 25.36 -1.92
C LEU A 187 9.03 24.85 -3.16
N SER A 188 9.74 24.64 -4.27
CA SER A 188 9.18 24.02 -5.48
C SER A 188 10.18 23.09 -6.17
N TRP A 189 9.65 22.10 -6.90
CA TRP A 189 10.44 21.04 -7.52
C TRP A 189 10.05 20.84 -8.98
N ASN A 190 11.04 20.81 -9.87
CA ASN A 190 10.86 20.58 -11.29
C ASN A 190 11.62 19.34 -11.74
N LEU A 191 10.99 18.48 -12.52
CA LEU A 191 11.66 17.32 -13.10
C LEU A 191 12.71 17.78 -14.11
N LEU A 192 13.93 17.26 -14.03
CA LEU A 192 14.96 17.50 -15.03
C LEU A 192 14.62 16.75 -16.32
N PRO A 193 14.30 17.43 -17.44
CA PRO A 193 13.71 16.78 -18.63
C PRO A 193 14.59 15.68 -19.23
N VAL A 194 15.91 15.84 -19.19
CA VAL A 194 16.85 14.84 -19.73
C VAL A 194 16.94 13.56 -18.90
N THR A 195 16.50 13.62 -17.65
CA THR A 195 16.39 12.45 -16.75
C THR A 195 14.99 11.85 -16.75
N GLU A 196 14.03 12.46 -17.45
CA GLU A 196 12.65 12.00 -17.47
C GLU A 196 12.57 10.59 -18.03
N ALA A 197 12.26 9.65 -17.14
CA ALA A 197 12.23 8.24 -17.46
C ALA A 197 10.85 7.76 -17.93
N LEU A 198 10.04 8.68 -18.49
CA LEU A 198 8.68 8.43 -18.97
C LEU A 198 8.60 8.28 -20.51
N ASP A 199 9.68 8.49 -21.27
CA ASP A 199 9.68 8.39 -22.74
C ASP A 199 9.76 6.93 -23.25
N TYR A 200 8.69 6.49 -23.95
CA TYR A 200 8.54 5.18 -24.60
C TYR A 200 9.75 4.73 -25.43
N ASN A 201 10.42 5.66 -26.10
CA ASN A 201 11.49 5.34 -27.03
C ASN A 201 12.87 5.18 -26.37
N ARG A 202 12.98 5.41 -25.05
CA ARG A 202 14.22 5.28 -24.28
C ARG A 202 14.26 4.03 -23.40
N PHE A 203 13.38 3.06 -23.63
CA PHE A 203 13.09 1.95 -22.71
C PHE A 203 13.85 0.66 -22.99
N ASN A 204 15.11 0.64 -22.55
CA ASN A 204 15.72 -0.59 -22.05
C ASN A 204 16.39 -0.28 -20.69
N ARG A 205 16.50 -1.24 -19.76
CA ARG A 205 17.05 -1.01 -18.40
C ARG A 205 18.47 -0.48 -18.38
N ASN A 206 19.20 -0.64 -19.46
CA ASN A 206 20.47 0.05 -19.61
C ASN A 206 20.21 1.57 -19.52
N TYR A 207 21.02 2.32 -18.79
CA TYR A 207 21.01 3.79 -18.79
C TYR A 207 19.93 4.54 -17.97
N SER A 208 19.20 3.94 -17.02
CA SER A 208 17.93 4.56 -16.57
C SER A 208 17.97 5.32 -15.24
N PHE A 209 17.52 6.58 -15.27
CA PHE A 209 17.13 7.39 -14.10
C PHE A 209 15.78 6.94 -13.47
N LYS A 210 15.31 5.71 -13.75
CA LYS A 210 14.12 5.13 -13.11
C LYS A 210 14.37 4.70 -11.67
N GLN A 211 15.63 4.54 -11.32
CA GLN A 211 16.05 4.23 -9.97
C GLN A 211 17.30 5.06 -9.72
N VAL A 212 17.12 6.16 -9.00
CA VAL A 212 18.21 7.03 -8.56
C VAL A 212 18.49 6.67 -7.11
N ASN A 213 19.51 5.85 -6.89
CA ASN A 213 19.88 5.37 -5.56
C ASN A 213 20.52 6.49 -4.73
N HIS A 214 21.29 7.37 -5.38
CA HIS A 214 21.99 8.47 -4.72
C HIS A 214 22.25 9.63 -5.70
N VAL A 215 22.25 10.87 -5.20
CA VAL A 215 22.76 12.06 -5.91
C VAL A 215 23.74 12.81 -5.00
N GLU A 216 24.87 13.23 -5.53
CA GLU A 216 25.86 14.05 -4.80
C GLU A 216 26.30 15.22 -5.69
N VAL A 217 26.64 16.33 -5.06
CA VAL A 217 27.12 17.55 -5.73
C VAL A 217 28.59 17.78 -5.34
N ASP A 218 29.43 18.11 -6.32
CA ASP A 218 30.84 18.39 -6.08
C ASP A 218 31.00 19.61 -5.15
N PRO A 219 31.68 19.46 -3.98
CA PRO A 219 31.79 20.55 -3.03
C PRO A 219 32.88 21.57 -3.36
N THR A 220 33.72 21.31 -4.37
CA THR A 220 34.95 22.07 -4.61
C THR A 220 34.95 22.91 -5.87
N ARG A 221 34.14 22.55 -6.86
CA ARG A 221 34.16 23.17 -8.18
C ARG A 221 33.21 24.36 -8.28
N ASN A 222 33.75 25.57 -8.47
CA ASN A 222 32.97 26.79 -8.74
C ASN A 222 32.96 27.20 -10.22
N ASP A 223 33.75 26.53 -11.06
CA ASP A 223 33.85 26.76 -12.50
C ASP A 223 32.85 25.92 -13.32
N SER A 224 32.16 24.97 -12.68
CA SER A 224 31.17 24.08 -13.27
C SER A 224 30.27 23.48 -12.19
N ASP A 225 28.99 23.28 -12.51
CA ASP A 225 28.00 22.67 -11.62
C ASP A 225 28.01 21.15 -11.75
N VAL A 226 29.00 20.53 -11.10
CA VAL A 226 29.23 19.09 -11.18
C VAL A 226 28.30 18.34 -10.22
N VAL A 227 27.49 17.44 -10.78
CA VAL A 227 26.55 16.58 -10.05
C VAL A 227 26.72 15.15 -10.54
N LEU A 228 26.82 14.18 -9.62
CA LEU A 228 26.85 12.76 -9.95
C LEU A 228 25.60 12.08 -9.40
N ALA A 229 25.08 11.12 -10.16
CA ALA A 229 23.94 10.30 -9.78
C ALA A 229 24.32 8.81 -9.88
N ALA A 230 24.15 8.08 -8.78
CA ALA A 230 24.18 6.63 -8.76
C ALA A 230 22.79 6.14 -9.17
N VAL A 231 22.71 5.60 -10.38
CA VAL A 231 21.47 5.08 -10.96
C VAL A 231 21.59 3.59 -11.19
N PHE A 232 20.49 2.94 -11.55
CA PHE A 232 20.55 1.54 -11.96
C PHE A 232 21.66 1.30 -13.01
N ASN A 233 22.57 0.37 -12.71
CA ASN A 233 23.66 -0.07 -13.58
C ASN A 233 24.67 1.03 -14.00
N GLY A 234 24.81 2.12 -13.24
CA GLY A 234 25.83 3.12 -13.56
C GLY A 234 25.93 4.35 -12.66
N ILE A 235 27.06 5.06 -12.80
CA ILE A 235 27.22 6.44 -12.33
C ILE A 235 27.12 7.37 -13.54
N PHE A 236 26.24 8.35 -13.45
CA PHE A 236 26.09 9.43 -14.43
C PHE A 236 26.60 10.74 -13.85
N ARG A 237 27.19 11.57 -14.70
CA ARG A 237 27.77 12.86 -14.35
C ARG A 237 27.20 13.97 -15.22
N SER A 238 26.82 15.06 -14.57
CA SER A 238 26.50 16.36 -15.14
C SER A 238 27.64 17.35 -14.86
N ASN A 239 27.87 18.29 -15.78
CA ASN A 239 28.77 19.45 -15.59
C ASN A 239 28.01 20.79 -15.57
N ASP A 240 26.69 20.76 -15.74
CA ASP A 240 25.84 21.92 -16.00
C ASP A 240 24.60 21.92 -15.08
N GLY A 241 24.74 21.35 -13.87
CA GLY A 241 23.67 21.36 -12.86
C GLY A 241 22.45 20.52 -13.25
N GLY A 242 22.62 19.52 -14.12
CA GLY A 242 21.62 18.53 -14.48
C GLY A 242 20.95 18.76 -15.84
N ALA A 243 21.43 19.72 -16.64
CA ALA A 243 20.91 19.97 -17.98
C ALA A 243 21.39 18.93 -19.00
N SER A 244 22.54 18.28 -18.77
CA SER A 244 23.03 17.13 -19.55
C SER A 244 23.73 16.10 -18.66
N TRP A 245 23.67 14.82 -19.06
CA TRP A 245 24.22 13.71 -18.29
C TRP A 245 24.99 12.74 -19.19
N ASN A 246 26.13 12.28 -18.72
CA ASN A 246 26.94 11.25 -19.38
C ASN A 246 27.29 10.15 -18.39
N ALA A 247 27.22 8.90 -18.83
CA ALA A 247 27.71 7.78 -18.02
C ALA A 247 29.24 7.87 -17.88
N VAL A 248 29.73 7.66 -16.67
CA VAL A 248 31.17 7.72 -16.33
C VAL A 248 31.69 6.43 -15.68
N LEU A 249 30.79 5.55 -15.22
CA LEU A 249 31.13 4.24 -14.64
C LEU A 249 29.89 3.29 -14.66
N GLY A 250 30.11 1.99 -14.63
CA GLY A 250 29.14 0.87 -14.48
C GLY A 250 28.60 0.31 -15.80
N LEU A 251 28.25 1.23 -16.69
CA LEU A 251 27.39 0.97 -17.83
C LEU A 251 28.15 0.37 -19.02
N ASP A 252 27.99 -0.94 -19.21
CA ASP A 252 28.41 -1.68 -20.40
C ASP A 252 27.20 -2.36 -21.04
N THR A 253 26.80 -1.89 -22.21
CA THR A 253 25.61 -2.40 -22.90
C THR A 253 25.86 -3.55 -23.85
N THR A 254 27.09 -4.02 -23.90
CA THR A 254 27.46 -5.25 -24.60
C THR A 254 27.28 -6.48 -23.71
N VAL A 255 27.06 -6.29 -22.40
CA VAL A 255 26.94 -7.35 -21.39
C VAL A 255 25.52 -7.41 -20.83
N LEU A 256 24.99 -8.63 -20.63
CA LEU A 256 23.64 -8.86 -20.09
C LEU A 256 23.58 -8.81 -18.55
N GLN A 257 24.72 -8.96 -17.88
CA GLN A 257 24.82 -8.84 -16.42
C GLN A 257 24.88 -7.37 -16.01
N TYR A 258 24.04 -6.99 -15.06
CA TYR A 258 23.92 -5.61 -14.56
C TYR A 258 24.23 -5.50 -13.07
N GLN A 259 24.52 -4.29 -12.62
CA GLN A 259 24.64 -3.96 -11.20
C GLN A 259 23.33 -3.33 -10.71
N GLU A 260 22.62 -4.06 -9.85
CA GLU A 260 21.32 -3.67 -9.30
C GLU A 260 21.42 -2.53 -8.28
N TYR A 261 22.49 -2.54 -7.47
CA TYR A 261 22.74 -1.53 -6.46
C TYR A 261 24.02 -0.77 -6.76
N THR A 262 23.88 0.55 -6.71
CA THR A 262 24.96 1.51 -6.90
C THR A 262 24.86 2.55 -5.78
N ASP A 263 25.96 2.83 -5.10
CA ASP A 263 26.03 3.93 -4.13
C ASP A 263 27.25 4.80 -4.41
N LEU A 264 27.22 6.06 -3.99
CA LEU A 264 28.30 7.02 -4.22
C LEU A 264 28.43 8.02 -3.07
N ARG A 265 29.65 8.48 -2.78
CA ARG A 265 29.94 9.59 -1.86
C ARG A 265 31.07 10.45 -2.40
N VAL A 266 31.07 11.72 -2.01
CA VAL A 266 32.15 12.67 -2.30
C VAL A 266 32.75 13.23 -1.01
N SER A 267 34.08 13.30 -0.95
CA SER A 267 34.79 13.89 0.19
C SER A 267 34.73 15.43 0.14
N PRO A 268 35.02 16.12 1.26
CA PRO A 268 35.10 17.57 1.27
C PRO A 268 36.11 18.17 0.29
N THR A 269 37.15 17.42 -0.13
CA THR A 269 38.12 17.85 -1.14
C THR A 269 37.82 17.36 -2.56
N GLY A 270 36.65 16.75 -2.79
CA GLY A 270 36.21 16.33 -4.13
C GLY A 270 36.71 14.95 -4.55
N VAL A 271 37.09 14.07 -3.61
CA VAL A 271 37.41 12.66 -3.91
C VAL A 271 36.14 11.82 -3.86
N TRP A 272 35.85 11.12 -4.94
CA TRP A 272 34.66 10.31 -5.14
C TRP A 272 34.94 8.84 -4.84
N TYR A 273 33.97 8.18 -4.20
CA TYR A 273 33.93 6.75 -4.00
C TYR A 273 32.60 6.19 -4.49
N ALA A 274 32.63 5.06 -5.19
CA ALA A 274 31.43 4.39 -5.68
C ALA A 274 31.48 2.90 -5.35
N ALA A 275 30.32 2.29 -5.14
CA ALA A 275 30.17 0.87 -4.91
C ALA A 275 29.15 0.28 -5.87
N PHE A 276 29.47 -0.87 -6.45
CA PHE A 276 28.66 -1.57 -7.43
C PHE A 276 28.39 -3.01 -7.00
N SER A 277 27.14 -3.45 -7.11
CA SER A 277 26.75 -4.81 -6.77
C SER A 277 27.19 -5.86 -7.80
N ASN A 278 27.35 -7.10 -7.34
CA ASN A 278 27.33 -8.30 -8.17
C ASN A 278 25.92 -8.46 -8.82
N PRO A 279 25.77 -9.12 -10.00
CA PRO A 279 26.77 -9.78 -10.82
C PRO A 279 27.43 -8.95 -11.92
N GLY A 280 27.07 -7.67 -12.10
CA GLY A 280 27.55 -6.90 -13.24
C GLY A 280 29.09 -6.78 -13.33
N PRO A 281 29.61 -6.51 -14.54
CA PRO A 281 31.03 -6.63 -14.86
C PRO A 281 31.94 -5.68 -14.07
N GLN A 282 31.41 -4.54 -13.62
CA GLN A 282 32.15 -3.52 -12.86
C GLN A 282 31.83 -3.54 -11.35
N LYS A 283 31.35 -4.67 -10.82
CA LYS A 283 31.13 -4.85 -9.37
C LYS A 283 32.37 -4.53 -8.53
N GLY A 284 32.14 -4.16 -7.27
CA GLY A 284 33.17 -3.81 -6.30
C GLY A 284 33.25 -2.31 -6.04
N ILE A 285 34.39 -1.87 -5.53
CA ILE A 285 34.58 -0.52 -5.01
C ILE A 285 35.50 0.28 -5.94
N TRP A 286 35.16 1.54 -6.16
CA TRP A 286 35.84 2.44 -7.08
C TRP A 286 36.16 3.78 -6.42
N ARG A 287 37.28 4.38 -6.83
CA ARG A 287 37.74 5.69 -6.39
C ARG A 287 38.01 6.59 -7.60
N SER A 288 37.71 7.88 -7.48
CA SER A 288 38.04 8.89 -8.48
C SER A 288 38.37 10.23 -7.83
N THR A 289 39.31 10.99 -8.42
CA THR A 289 39.64 12.36 -7.96
C THR A 289 38.92 13.44 -8.77
N ASN A 290 38.11 13.06 -9.77
CA ASN A 290 37.46 14.01 -10.68
C ASN A 290 36.04 13.59 -11.12
N GLY A 291 35.59 12.40 -10.69
CA GLY A 291 34.30 11.82 -11.08
C GLY A 291 34.21 11.38 -12.54
N LEU A 292 35.30 11.42 -13.30
CA LEU A 292 35.39 11.06 -14.72
C LEU A 292 36.20 9.77 -14.94
N THR A 293 37.38 9.71 -14.32
CA THR A 293 38.29 8.55 -14.41
C THR A 293 38.27 7.80 -13.10
N TRP A 294 37.98 6.51 -13.15
CA TRP A 294 37.75 5.68 -11.97
C TRP A 294 38.77 4.55 -11.91
N THR A 295 39.28 4.30 -10.70
CA THR A 295 40.18 3.19 -10.38
C THR A 295 39.46 2.22 -9.46
N GLN A 296 39.47 0.93 -9.79
CA GLN A 296 38.96 -0.10 -8.91
C GLN A 296 39.91 -0.27 -7.72
N ILE A 297 39.37 -0.26 -6.51
CA ILE A 297 40.11 -0.47 -5.26
C ILE A 297 39.53 -1.69 -4.52
N GLY A 298 40.34 -2.32 -3.66
CA GLY A 298 39.89 -3.47 -2.88
C GLY A 298 39.67 -4.75 -3.68
N ALA A 299 40.33 -4.88 -4.83
CA ALA A 299 40.29 -6.08 -5.65
C ALA A 299 41.01 -7.25 -4.96
N GLY A 300 40.22 -8.16 -4.39
CA GLY A 300 40.71 -9.31 -3.61
C GLY A 300 40.46 -9.17 -2.11
N GLU A 301 40.27 -7.94 -1.62
CA GLU A 301 39.89 -7.65 -0.23
C GLU A 301 38.36 -7.59 -0.08
N TRP A 302 37.67 -6.80 -0.89
CA TRP A 302 36.21 -6.66 -0.82
C TRP A 302 35.51 -7.91 -1.38
N PRO A 303 34.50 -8.48 -0.68
CA PRO A 303 33.83 -9.69 -1.15
C PRO A 303 33.17 -9.53 -2.53
N ALA A 304 33.57 -10.36 -3.49
CA ALA A 304 33.09 -10.30 -4.87
C ALA A 304 31.59 -10.64 -5.05
N ASN A 305 30.97 -11.24 -4.02
CA ASN A 305 29.55 -11.59 -3.97
C ASN A 305 28.69 -10.51 -3.27
N ALA A 306 29.23 -9.31 -3.02
CA ALA A 306 28.46 -8.22 -2.41
C ALA A 306 27.22 -7.86 -3.25
N VAL A 307 26.04 -7.92 -2.63
CA VAL A 307 24.73 -7.68 -3.25
C VAL A 307 24.32 -6.22 -3.12
N ARG A 308 24.53 -5.59 -1.97
CA ARG A 308 24.36 -4.13 -1.77
C ARG A 308 25.50 -3.63 -0.88
N THR A 309 25.95 -2.41 -1.12
CA THR A 309 27.01 -1.77 -0.32
C THR A 309 26.66 -0.32 -0.09
N VAL A 310 26.76 0.12 1.15
CA VAL A 310 26.71 1.52 1.57
C VAL A 310 28.07 1.92 2.14
N LEU A 311 28.39 3.22 2.05
CA LEU A 311 29.70 3.73 2.44
C LEU A 311 29.63 5.04 3.23
N ALA A 312 30.58 5.23 4.13
CA ALA A 312 30.77 6.45 4.90
C ALA A 312 32.24 6.88 4.84
N ILE A 313 32.47 8.15 4.46
CA ILE A 313 33.77 8.79 4.55
C ILE A 313 33.94 9.32 5.98
N ASP A 314 35.10 9.13 6.59
CA ASP A 314 35.39 9.71 7.90
C ASP A 314 35.52 11.24 7.76
N PRO A 315 34.65 12.02 8.42
CA PRO A 315 34.65 13.49 8.32
C PRO A 315 35.92 14.12 8.92
N GLN A 316 36.65 13.40 9.77
CA GLN A 316 37.90 13.87 10.37
C GLN A 316 39.13 13.50 9.54
N ASN A 317 38.99 12.52 8.64
CA ASN A 317 40.06 12.08 7.75
C ASN A 317 39.49 11.45 6.48
N GLU A 318 39.37 12.23 5.41
CA GLU A 318 38.79 11.77 4.14
C GLU A 318 39.52 10.60 3.45
N ASN A 319 40.75 10.30 3.90
CA ASN A 319 41.48 9.14 3.42
C ASN A 319 40.96 7.83 4.04
N VAL A 320 40.09 7.90 5.05
CA VAL A 320 39.47 6.75 5.70
C VAL A 320 38.03 6.61 5.25
N VAL A 321 37.67 5.45 4.71
CA VAL A 321 36.32 5.14 4.23
C VAL A 321 35.88 3.78 4.74
N HIS A 322 34.65 3.68 5.22
CA HIS A 322 34.04 2.44 5.67
C HIS A 322 33.04 1.94 4.63
N PHE A 323 33.09 0.65 4.32
CA PHE A 323 32.18 -0.04 3.41
C PHE A 323 31.43 -1.12 4.17
N PHE A 324 30.10 -1.02 4.18
CA PHE A 324 29.20 -1.98 4.81
C PHE A 324 28.28 -2.60 3.76
N GLY A 325 28.19 -3.92 3.71
CA GLY A 325 27.44 -4.57 2.63
C GLY A 325 26.91 -5.96 2.96
N VAL A 326 25.91 -6.37 2.17
CA VAL A 326 25.34 -7.72 2.18
C VAL A 326 26.21 -8.63 1.34
N THR A 327 26.81 -9.62 1.97
CA THR A 327 27.82 -10.53 1.42
C THR A 327 27.48 -11.97 1.80
N GLY A 328 26.39 -12.53 1.25
CA GLY A 328 25.86 -13.84 1.66
C GLY A 328 26.92 -14.94 1.76
N GLY A 329 26.99 -15.61 2.92
CA GLY A 329 27.99 -16.65 3.21
C GLY A 329 29.39 -16.14 3.58
N VAL A 330 29.61 -14.82 3.65
CA VAL A 330 30.87 -14.18 4.05
C VAL A 330 30.60 -13.14 5.16
N GLY A 331 31.57 -12.95 6.05
CA GLY A 331 31.46 -12.02 7.16
C GLY A 331 30.57 -12.57 8.28
N THR A 332 29.85 -11.69 8.97
CA THR A 332 29.00 -12.03 10.11
C THR A 332 27.54 -11.90 9.70
N ASN A 333 26.76 -12.97 9.86
CA ASN A 333 25.34 -13.05 9.43
C ASN A 333 25.09 -12.73 7.95
N GLY A 334 26.11 -12.92 7.10
CA GLY A 334 26.03 -12.58 5.68
C GLY A 334 26.30 -11.10 5.41
N HIS A 335 26.98 -10.39 6.31
CA HIS A 335 27.37 -8.99 6.16
C HIS A 335 28.85 -8.79 6.37
N SER A 336 29.42 -7.85 5.62
CA SER A 336 30.82 -7.44 5.74
C SER A 336 30.94 -5.96 6.06
N LEU A 337 31.89 -5.63 6.93
CA LEU A 337 32.33 -4.27 7.22
C LEU A 337 33.84 -4.18 7.00
N TRP A 338 34.28 -3.25 6.16
CA TRP A 338 35.69 -3.04 5.86
C TRP A 338 36.05 -1.57 5.99
N LYS A 339 37.24 -1.31 6.52
CA LYS A 339 37.87 0.01 6.53
C LYS A 339 38.94 0.08 5.45
N TYR A 340 38.83 1.09 4.59
CA TYR A 340 39.84 1.48 3.62
C TYR A 340 40.61 2.70 4.13
N THR A 341 41.92 2.73 3.91
CA THR A 341 42.77 3.90 4.13
C THR A 341 43.60 4.17 2.89
N TYR A 342 43.37 5.31 2.24
CA TYR A 342 44.20 5.79 1.14
C TYR A 342 45.59 6.19 1.66
N LEU A 343 46.64 5.65 1.04
CA LEU A 343 48.02 5.93 1.37
C LEU A 343 48.72 6.74 0.27
N SER A 344 48.56 6.36 -1.00
CA SER A 344 49.20 7.04 -2.13
C SER A 344 48.64 6.64 -3.51
N GLY A 345 49.01 7.40 -4.54
CA GLY A 345 48.73 7.07 -5.95
C GLY A 345 47.25 7.13 -6.31
N ASP A 346 46.78 6.13 -7.02
CA ASP A 346 45.35 5.98 -7.35
C ASP A 346 44.56 5.28 -6.22
N GLY A 347 45.25 4.78 -5.19
CA GLY A 347 44.67 4.10 -4.05
C GLY A 347 44.50 2.59 -4.22
N SER A 348 44.91 2.02 -5.36
CA SER A 348 44.89 0.57 -5.62
C SER A 348 46.15 -0.12 -5.11
N GLY A 349 46.09 -1.45 -4.91
CA GLY A 349 47.23 -2.27 -4.46
C GLY A 349 47.85 -1.72 -3.17
N THR A 350 49.17 -1.52 -3.15
CA THR A 350 49.89 -0.96 -1.98
C THR A 350 49.59 0.52 -1.71
N GLY A 351 48.90 1.21 -2.63
CA GLY A 351 48.43 2.59 -2.45
C GLY A 351 47.23 2.70 -1.52
N GLY A 352 46.60 1.58 -1.15
CA GLY A 352 45.48 1.52 -0.22
C GLY A 352 45.63 0.40 0.80
N GLN A 353 45.23 0.66 2.04
CA GLN A 353 45.22 -0.32 3.11
C GLN A 353 43.78 -0.72 3.45
N TRP A 354 43.51 -2.02 3.53
CA TRP A 354 42.21 -2.58 3.88
C TRP A 354 42.27 -3.32 5.21
N THR A 355 41.27 -3.12 6.05
CA THR A 355 41.10 -3.85 7.32
C THR A 355 39.70 -4.44 7.36
N ASN A 356 39.62 -5.76 7.52
CA ASN A 356 38.34 -6.46 7.71
C ASN A 356 37.88 -6.29 9.17
N LEU A 357 36.71 -5.71 9.37
CA LEU A 357 36.10 -5.46 10.68
C LEU A 357 34.87 -6.36 10.91
N SER A 358 34.56 -7.24 9.95
CA SER A 358 33.28 -7.98 9.90
C SER A 358 33.08 -8.89 11.10
N THR A 359 34.15 -9.44 11.71
CA THR A 359 34.05 -10.34 12.86
C THR A 359 33.49 -9.67 14.12
N ASN A 360 33.49 -8.35 14.16
CA ASN A 360 33.03 -7.55 15.29
C ASN A 360 31.66 -6.90 15.04
N LEU A 361 30.99 -7.23 13.92
CA LEU A 361 29.61 -6.84 13.70
C LEU A 361 28.69 -7.45 14.78
N PRO A 362 27.56 -6.80 15.11
CA PRO A 362 26.61 -7.29 16.09
C PRO A 362 26.15 -8.72 15.78
N ASN A 363 26.32 -9.62 16.74
CA ASN A 363 25.98 -11.04 16.60
C ASN A 363 25.40 -11.66 17.88
N ASP A 364 25.16 -10.83 18.90
CA ASP A 364 24.61 -11.32 20.16
C ASP A 364 23.14 -11.70 19.99
N ASN A 365 22.73 -12.78 20.65
CA ASN A 365 21.34 -13.21 20.61
C ASN A 365 20.46 -12.32 21.49
N CYS A 366 19.33 -11.93 20.93
CA CYS A 366 18.27 -11.19 21.58
C CYS A 366 16.93 -11.81 21.19
N THR A 367 16.57 -12.84 21.95
CA THR A 367 15.27 -13.51 21.84
C THR A 367 14.49 -13.17 23.09
N GLY A 368 13.42 -12.38 22.93
CA GLY A 368 12.46 -12.08 24.00
C GLY A 368 11.28 -13.03 23.96
N TYR A 369 10.07 -12.48 24.00
CA TYR A 369 8.81 -13.21 23.81
C TYR A 369 8.59 -13.78 22.41
N PHE A 370 9.46 -13.44 21.45
CA PHE A 370 9.30 -13.78 20.05
C PHE A 370 10.21 -14.93 19.64
N THR A 371 9.80 -15.64 18.59
CA THR A 371 10.57 -16.76 18.01
C THR A 371 11.65 -16.29 17.04
N PHE A 372 11.68 -15.00 16.69
CA PHE A 372 12.75 -14.39 15.89
C PHE A 372 13.78 -13.72 16.82
N ASN A 373 15.01 -13.59 16.31
CA ASN A 373 16.13 -13.02 17.03
C ASN A 373 16.45 -11.63 16.44
N PHE A 374 16.37 -10.60 17.28
CA PHE A 374 16.61 -9.22 16.85
C PHE A 374 18.05 -8.75 17.02
N GLY A 375 18.87 -9.51 17.73
CA GLY A 375 20.18 -9.03 18.18
C GLY A 375 21.28 -9.03 17.11
N PRO A 376 21.40 -10.09 16.30
CA PRO A 376 22.33 -10.11 15.18
C PRO A 376 22.02 -9.02 14.17
N ILE A 377 23.06 -8.51 13.50
CA ILE A 377 22.89 -7.60 12.38
C ILE A 377 21.97 -8.22 11.31
N ASN A 378 20.92 -7.50 10.95
CA ASN A 378 19.96 -7.88 9.93
C ASN A 378 19.64 -6.64 9.10
N THR A 379 19.79 -6.75 7.79
CA THR A 379 19.48 -5.68 6.83
C THR A 379 18.32 -6.04 5.90
N GLN A 380 17.63 -7.16 6.20
CA GLN A 380 16.55 -7.75 5.40
C GLN A 380 16.96 -7.88 3.92
N ASP A 381 18.05 -8.60 3.67
CA ASP A 381 18.68 -8.77 2.35
C ASP A 381 19.15 -7.46 1.69
N GLY A 382 19.41 -6.45 2.51
CA GLY A 382 19.87 -5.14 2.04
C GLY A 382 18.72 -4.22 1.71
N TYR A 383 17.51 -4.50 2.20
CA TYR A 383 16.37 -3.60 2.14
C TYR A 383 16.62 -2.34 3.00
N ASP A 384 16.94 -2.52 4.29
CA ASP A 384 17.31 -1.47 5.24
C ASP A 384 18.82 -1.51 5.51
N MET A 385 19.54 -0.44 5.16
CA MET A 385 20.93 -0.28 5.56
C MET A 385 21.43 1.14 5.37
N CYS A 386 22.19 1.60 6.36
CA CYS A 386 22.93 2.85 6.31
C CYS A 386 24.20 2.77 7.17
N ILE A 387 25.13 3.69 6.95
CA ILE A 387 26.36 3.82 7.72
C ILE A 387 26.72 5.30 7.80
N VAL A 388 27.17 5.77 8.98
CA VAL A 388 27.67 7.13 9.18
C VAL A 388 28.82 7.13 10.19
N ALA A 389 29.81 8.01 9.98
CA ALA A 389 30.89 8.23 10.92
C ALA A 389 30.62 9.48 11.76
N HIS A 390 31.03 9.48 13.02
CA HIS A 390 30.85 10.62 13.91
C HIS A 390 31.67 11.82 13.43
N PRO A 391 31.10 13.04 13.42
CA PRO A 391 31.76 14.25 12.90
C PRO A 391 33.04 14.65 13.64
N THR A 392 33.15 14.34 14.94
CA THR A 392 34.27 14.81 15.79
C THR A 392 34.90 13.76 16.70
N GLN A 393 34.43 12.50 16.67
CA GLN A 393 34.95 11.42 17.52
C GLN A 393 35.54 10.35 16.62
N VAL A 394 36.87 10.29 16.58
CA VAL A 394 37.61 9.33 15.72
C VAL A 394 37.19 7.91 16.06
N ASN A 395 37.09 7.04 15.06
CA ASN A 395 36.66 5.65 15.18
C ASN A 395 35.24 5.46 15.77
N THR A 396 34.42 6.49 15.88
CA THR A 396 33.01 6.29 16.26
C THR A 396 32.16 6.15 15.00
N ILE A 397 31.59 4.96 14.79
CA ILE A 397 30.87 4.57 13.58
C ILE A 397 29.49 4.01 13.95
N TYR A 398 28.47 4.36 13.17
CA TYR A 398 27.10 3.90 13.33
C TYR A 398 26.70 3.11 12.10
N ILE A 399 26.11 1.93 12.29
CA ILE A 399 25.51 1.12 11.23
C ILE A 399 24.03 0.91 11.51
N GLY A 400 23.23 0.96 10.45
CA GLY A 400 21.80 0.70 10.47
C GLY A 400 21.44 -0.56 9.67
N GLY A 401 20.41 -1.24 10.14
CA GLY A 401 19.65 -2.30 9.48
C GLY A 401 18.24 -2.29 10.07
N THR A 402 17.72 -3.40 10.58
CA THR A 402 16.51 -3.39 11.41
C THR A 402 16.68 -2.57 12.70
N ASN A 403 17.93 -2.39 13.14
CA ASN A 403 18.36 -1.66 14.33
C ASN A 403 19.49 -0.67 14.04
N ILE A 404 19.79 0.23 14.98
CA ILE A 404 21.01 1.06 14.97
C ILE A 404 22.01 0.53 15.99
N TYR A 405 23.24 0.31 15.54
CA TYR A 405 24.39 -0.03 16.38
C TYR A 405 25.48 1.02 16.25
N ARG A 406 25.97 1.51 17.39
CA ARG A 406 27.13 2.39 17.50
C ARG A 406 28.35 1.61 17.96
N SER A 407 29.47 1.76 17.29
CA SER A 407 30.78 1.38 17.82
C SER A 407 31.60 2.63 18.13
N THR A 408 32.29 2.66 19.27
CA THR A 408 33.18 3.76 19.67
C THR A 408 34.66 3.46 19.39
N ASP A 409 34.98 2.28 18.90
CA ASP A 409 36.34 1.85 18.55
C ASP A 409 36.48 1.46 17.07
N GLY A 410 35.46 1.72 16.26
CA GLY A 410 35.48 1.50 14.82
C GLY A 410 35.37 0.02 14.47
N PHE A 411 34.64 -0.74 15.29
CA PHE A 411 34.47 -2.19 15.17
C PHE A 411 35.79 -2.95 15.21
N THR A 412 36.79 -2.46 15.97
CA THR A 412 38.09 -3.15 16.08
C THR A 412 38.11 -4.25 17.14
N SER A 413 37.21 -4.19 18.12
CA SER A 413 37.13 -5.16 19.21
C SER A 413 35.78 -5.88 19.22
N PRO A 414 35.72 -7.15 19.63
CA PRO A 414 34.44 -7.84 19.84
C PRO A 414 33.60 -7.17 20.95
N GLY A 415 32.29 -7.10 20.77
CA GLY A 415 31.35 -6.59 21.79
C GLY A 415 31.43 -5.08 22.05
N SER A 416 32.16 -4.32 21.23
CA SER A 416 32.31 -2.86 21.38
C SER A 416 31.16 -2.06 20.74
N THR A 417 29.95 -2.64 20.67
CA THR A 417 28.78 -2.03 20.04
C THR A 417 27.66 -1.76 21.04
N THR A 418 27.06 -0.58 20.97
CA THR A 418 25.86 -0.20 21.70
C THR A 418 24.66 -0.21 20.76
N TRP A 419 23.59 -0.91 21.14
CA TRP A 419 22.30 -0.87 20.44
C TRP A 419 21.50 0.35 20.89
N MET A 420 21.21 1.27 19.96
CA MET A 420 20.64 2.57 20.29
C MET A 420 19.29 2.90 19.64
N GLY A 421 18.75 2.05 18.76
CA GLY A 421 17.43 2.25 18.15
C GLY A 421 16.93 1.01 17.39
N GLY A 422 15.65 1.01 17.04
CA GLY A 422 14.98 -0.08 16.31
C GLY A 422 14.17 -0.99 17.23
N TYR A 423 14.36 -2.30 17.15
CA TYR A 423 13.80 -3.25 18.10
C TYR A 423 14.49 -3.15 19.48
N ARG A 424 13.93 -3.84 20.48
CA ARG A 424 14.45 -3.91 21.85
C ARG A 424 14.51 -5.33 22.37
N CYS A 425 15.52 -5.57 23.21
CA CYS A 425 15.70 -6.84 23.92
C CYS A 425 14.98 -6.90 25.25
N ASN A 426 14.64 -8.14 25.65
CA ASN A 426 14.28 -8.50 27.02
C ASN A 426 13.20 -7.59 27.64
N THR A 427 12.19 -7.26 26.84
CA THR A 427 11.08 -6.40 27.26
C THR A 427 10.14 -7.22 28.13
N SER A 428 9.56 -6.62 29.17
CA SER A 428 8.61 -7.28 30.08
C SER A 428 7.19 -7.34 29.51
N ASP A 429 6.90 -6.52 28.50
CA ASP A 429 5.65 -6.50 27.75
C ASP A 429 5.96 -6.86 26.28
N PRO A 430 5.28 -7.88 25.72
CA PRO A 430 5.44 -8.23 24.30
C PRO A 430 4.96 -7.15 23.32
N LYS A 431 4.33 -6.07 23.77
CA LYS A 431 4.01 -4.91 22.93
C LYS A 431 5.13 -3.88 22.87
N SER A 432 6.06 -3.92 23.83
CA SER A 432 7.06 -2.87 24.03
C SER A 432 8.42 -3.24 23.44
N TYR A 433 8.42 -3.98 22.32
CA TYR A 433 9.60 -4.55 21.67
C TYR A 433 10.26 -3.64 20.64
N VAL A 434 9.77 -2.41 20.52
CA VAL A 434 10.35 -1.34 19.70
C VAL A 434 10.89 -0.27 20.63
N TYR A 435 11.97 0.39 20.23
CA TYR A 435 12.54 1.51 20.96
C TYR A 435 11.50 2.66 21.02
N PRO A 436 11.20 3.22 22.21
CA PRO A 436 10.32 4.36 22.38
C PRO A 436 10.68 5.46 21.41
N LEU A 437 9.66 5.88 20.65
CA LEU A 437 9.77 6.94 19.66
C LEU A 437 10.84 6.71 18.59
N HIS A 438 11.24 5.46 18.32
CA HIS A 438 12.15 5.15 17.22
C HIS A 438 11.81 3.82 16.55
N HIS A 439 11.54 3.89 15.25
CA HIS A 439 11.10 2.75 14.45
C HIS A 439 12.28 1.84 14.03
N PRO A 440 12.07 0.54 13.81
CA PRO A 440 13.02 -0.33 13.09
C PRO A 440 13.17 0.04 11.61
N ASP A 441 14.06 -0.66 10.90
CA ASP A 441 14.25 -0.60 9.43
C ASP A 441 14.87 0.73 8.94
N GLN A 442 16.16 0.89 9.22
CA GLN A 442 16.91 2.14 9.01
C GLN A 442 17.37 2.31 7.57
N HIS A 443 17.02 3.46 6.97
CA HIS A 443 17.39 3.79 5.59
C HIS A 443 18.43 4.88 5.48
N TRP A 444 18.47 5.82 6.42
CA TRP A 444 19.41 6.94 6.39
C TRP A 444 19.75 7.44 7.80
N MET A 445 20.96 7.97 7.96
CA MET A 445 21.41 8.64 9.17
C MET A 445 22.24 9.86 8.79
N GLN A 446 22.02 10.98 9.47
CA GLN A 446 22.76 12.22 9.22
C GLN A 446 22.95 13.02 10.50
N PHE A 447 24.19 13.41 10.79
CA PHE A 447 24.50 14.31 11.88
C PHE A 447 24.11 15.75 11.56
N HIS A 448 23.71 16.48 12.59
CA HIS A 448 23.47 17.91 12.49
C HIS A 448 24.76 18.65 12.08
N PRO A 449 24.70 19.59 11.12
CA PRO A 449 25.91 20.17 10.52
C PRO A 449 26.78 20.97 11.50
N SER A 450 26.18 21.51 12.56
CA SER A 450 26.88 22.31 13.58
C SER A 450 26.80 21.72 14.99
N ASP A 451 26.23 20.53 15.17
CA ASP A 451 26.15 19.87 16.48
C ASP A 451 26.49 18.39 16.32
N PRO A 452 27.70 17.97 16.77
CA PRO A 452 28.14 16.60 16.57
C PRO A 452 27.38 15.56 17.39
N ASN A 453 26.61 15.96 18.40
CA ASN A 453 25.84 15.03 19.23
C ASN A 453 24.45 14.73 18.66
N THR A 454 23.92 15.64 17.84
CA THR A 454 22.58 15.49 17.27
C THR A 454 22.62 14.62 16.01
N LEU A 455 21.88 13.52 16.04
CA LEU A 455 21.76 12.55 14.94
C LEU A 455 20.30 12.40 14.52
N PHE A 456 20.04 12.54 13.22
CA PHE A 456 18.77 12.21 12.60
C PHE A 456 18.82 10.79 12.03
N SER A 457 17.71 10.07 12.16
CA SER A 457 17.47 8.76 11.55
C SER A 457 16.19 8.78 10.73
N THR A 458 16.21 8.16 9.55
CA THR A 458 14.99 7.91 8.76
C THR A 458 14.80 6.43 8.48
N ASN A 459 13.55 5.99 8.49
CA ASN A 459 13.16 4.59 8.47
C ASN A 459 11.71 4.41 7.96
N ASP A 460 11.15 3.21 8.13
CA ASP A 460 9.77 2.86 7.73
C ASP A 460 8.67 3.59 8.53
N GLY A 461 9.04 4.21 9.66
CA GLY A 461 8.16 5.01 10.52
C GLY A 461 8.41 6.52 10.45
N GLY A 462 9.13 7.01 9.44
CA GLY A 462 9.35 8.42 9.21
C GLY A 462 10.72 8.92 9.69
N ILE A 463 10.71 10.00 10.47
CA ILE A 463 11.92 10.75 10.87
C ILE A 463 11.99 10.85 12.38
N GLN A 464 13.15 10.51 12.94
CA GLN A 464 13.44 10.65 14.36
C GLN A 464 14.78 11.33 14.59
N LYS A 465 14.96 11.95 15.75
CA LYS A 465 16.20 12.63 16.13
C LYS A 465 16.59 12.28 17.56
N THR A 466 17.88 12.16 17.81
CA THR A 466 18.45 12.24 19.16
C THR A 466 19.37 13.44 19.27
N THR A 467 19.44 14.06 20.44
CA THR A 467 20.37 15.16 20.73
C THR A 467 21.66 14.70 21.40
N ASP A 468 21.79 13.40 21.71
CA ASP A 468 22.99 12.81 22.28
C ASP A 468 23.20 11.38 21.76
N ALA A 469 23.80 11.29 20.57
CA ALA A 469 24.13 10.03 19.92
C ALA A 469 25.27 9.26 20.63
N LEU A 470 25.92 9.83 21.66
CA LEU A 470 26.99 9.22 22.45
C LEU A 470 26.51 8.71 23.81
N ALA A 471 25.30 9.08 24.24
CA ALA A 471 24.70 8.59 25.47
C ALA A 471 24.70 7.05 25.57
N ASP A 472 24.85 6.52 26.80
CA ASP A 472 24.72 5.09 27.07
C ASP A 472 23.30 4.57 26.79
N SER A 473 22.29 5.40 27.09
CA SER A 473 20.89 5.19 26.74
C SER A 473 20.41 6.35 25.90
N VAL A 474 20.19 6.10 24.62
CA VAL A 474 19.79 7.12 23.66
C VAL A 474 18.29 7.39 23.80
N ILE A 475 17.92 8.67 23.79
CA ILE A 475 16.53 9.13 23.76
C ILE A 475 16.25 9.67 22.37
N TRP A 476 15.10 9.31 21.80
CA TRP A 476 14.65 9.74 20.49
C TRP A 476 13.41 10.61 20.61
N ASP A 477 13.38 11.65 19.78
CA ASP A 477 12.23 12.48 19.49
C ASP A 477 11.66 12.08 18.13
N ASP A 478 10.33 11.99 18.04
CA ASP A 478 9.63 11.77 16.78
C ASP A 478 9.37 13.12 16.08
N LEU A 479 9.70 13.21 14.79
CA LEU A 479 9.61 14.45 14.01
C LEU A 479 8.54 14.36 12.91
N ASN A 480 7.48 13.58 13.11
CA ASN A 480 6.50 13.31 12.07
C ASN A 480 5.27 14.26 12.06
N ASP A 481 5.22 15.29 12.91
CA ASP A 481 4.07 16.18 13.00
C ASP A 481 3.81 16.92 11.66
N GLY A 482 2.72 16.57 10.99
CA GLY A 482 2.37 17.06 9.66
C GLY A 482 3.15 16.40 8.51
N TYR A 483 4.02 15.41 8.77
CA TYR A 483 4.76 14.66 7.77
C TYR A 483 4.02 13.38 7.38
N ILE A 484 3.15 13.48 6.39
CA ILE A 484 2.16 12.43 6.10
C ILE A 484 2.59 11.61 4.89
N THR A 485 3.33 10.53 5.18
CA THR A 485 3.81 9.57 4.17
C THR A 485 3.32 8.13 4.44
N THR A 486 2.30 8.01 5.27
CA THR A 486 1.73 6.74 5.74
C THR A 486 1.05 5.93 4.63
N GLN A 487 1.20 4.61 4.70
CA GLN A 487 0.86 3.66 3.64
C GLN A 487 -0.29 2.73 4.05
N PHE A 488 -1.54 3.17 3.88
CA PHE A 488 -2.70 2.37 4.26
C PHE A 488 -2.92 1.18 3.32
N TYR A 489 -3.16 0.01 3.90
CA TYR A 489 -3.73 -1.15 3.22
C TYR A 489 -5.25 -1.12 3.27
N THR A 490 -5.83 -0.75 4.42
CA THR A 490 -7.27 -0.75 4.64
C THR A 490 -7.70 0.43 5.51
N VAL A 491 -8.97 0.83 5.38
CA VAL A 491 -9.64 1.80 6.25
C VAL A 491 -11.05 1.29 6.56
N ALA A 492 -11.56 1.61 7.74
CA ALA A 492 -12.93 1.35 8.13
C ALA A 492 -13.49 2.52 8.95
N ILE A 493 -14.81 2.62 8.92
CA ILE A 493 -15.60 3.52 9.75
C ILE A 493 -16.66 2.69 10.48
N GLU A 494 -17.29 3.26 11.49
CA GLU A 494 -18.49 2.66 12.07
C GLU A 494 -19.64 2.82 11.07
N GLU A 495 -20.20 1.71 10.58
CA GLU A 495 -21.16 1.68 9.44
C GLU A 495 -22.60 2.08 9.84
N GLY A 496 -22.87 2.22 11.14
CA GLY A 496 -24.19 2.39 11.76
C GLY A 496 -25.00 3.66 11.48
N ALA A 497 -26.14 3.79 12.16
CA ALA A 497 -27.02 4.98 12.08
C ALA A 497 -26.48 6.20 12.85
N ALA A 498 -25.40 6.04 13.60
CA ALA A 498 -24.76 7.10 14.36
C ALA A 498 -23.72 7.88 13.51
N THR A 499 -23.73 9.21 13.62
CA THR A 499 -22.72 10.10 13.04
C THR A 499 -21.42 10.01 13.84
N SER A 500 -20.69 8.91 13.63
CA SER A 500 -19.43 8.65 14.30
C SER A 500 -18.27 9.24 13.50
N PRO A 501 -17.49 10.19 14.04
CA PRO A 501 -16.36 10.78 13.33
C PRO A 501 -15.17 9.81 13.23
N ASN A 502 -15.30 8.62 13.83
CA ASN A 502 -14.21 7.70 14.06
C ASN A 502 -13.78 6.99 12.78
N ILE A 503 -12.47 6.87 12.59
CA ILE A 503 -11.85 6.14 11.49
C ILE A 503 -10.79 5.24 12.09
N ILE A 504 -10.71 4.00 11.63
CA ILE A 504 -9.58 3.12 11.90
C ILE A 504 -8.94 2.71 10.58
N GLY A 505 -7.63 2.52 10.55
CA GLY A 505 -6.96 1.96 9.37
C GLY A 505 -5.74 1.14 9.73
N GLY A 506 -5.42 0.19 8.84
CA GLY A 506 -4.24 -0.66 8.91
C GLY A 506 -3.18 -0.20 7.91
N LEU A 507 -1.95 -0.04 8.40
CA LEU A 507 -0.82 0.49 7.65
C LEU A 507 0.30 -0.53 7.52
N GLN A 508 1.00 -0.44 6.40
CA GLN A 508 2.24 -1.17 6.22
C GLN A 508 3.32 -0.72 7.23
N ASP A 509 4.01 -1.70 7.84
CA ASP A 509 5.11 -1.54 8.81
C ASP A 509 4.76 -0.74 10.09
N ASN A 510 3.59 -0.09 10.11
CA ASN A 510 3.23 0.96 11.07
C ASN A 510 1.99 0.60 11.91
N GLY A 511 1.47 -0.62 11.77
CA GLY A 511 0.37 -1.12 12.59
C GLY A 511 -1.00 -0.52 12.26
N CYS A 512 -1.92 -0.51 13.22
CA CYS A 512 -3.26 0.08 13.06
C CYS A 512 -3.41 1.36 13.89
N TRP A 513 -4.12 2.35 13.34
CA TRP A 513 -4.31 3.66 13.96
C TRP A 513 -5.76 4.11 13.91
N TYR A 514 -6.16 4.93 14.88
CA TYR A 514 -7.54 5.32 15.13
C TYR A 514 -7.71 6.82 15.32
N ALA A 515 -8.59 7.43 14.54
CA ALA A 515 -9.07 8.81 14.68
C ALA A 515 -10.38 8.85 15.45
N MET A 516 -10.58 9.89 16.25
CA MET A 516 -11.79 10.08 17.07
C MET A 516 -12.60 11.33 16.74
N ASN A 517 -12.17 12.10 15.75
CA ASN A 517 -12.79 13.37 15.39
C ASN A 517 -12.66 13.60 13.89
N ASP A 518 -13.48 14.50 13.37
CA ASP A 518 -13.61 14.85 11.95
C ASP A 518 -12.66 15.97 11.50
N GLN A 519 -11.75 16.40 12.37
CA GLN A 519 -10.88 17.54 12.08
C GLN A 519 -9.84 17.20 11.02
N ALA A 520 -9.50 18.21 10.22
CA ALA A 520 -8.40 18.10 9.28
C ALA A 520 -7.08 17.91 10.04
N LEU A 521 -6.23 17.02 9.54
CA LEU A 521 -4.89 16.77 10.08
C LEU A 521 -4.90 16.50 11.59
N SER A 522 -5.83 15.66 12.05
CA SER A 522 -5.87 15.23 13.45
C SER A 522 -4.78 14.21 13.77
N ASP A 523 -4.32 14.21 15.01
CA ASP A 523 -3.50 13.12 15.55
C ASP A 523 -4.34 11.87 15.74
N TRP A 524 -3.78 10.73 15.37
CA TRP A 524 -4.41 9.43 15.55
C TRP A 524 -3.78 8.70 16.74
N LYS A 525 -4.52 7.73 17.28
CA LYS A 525 -4.07 6.85 18.35
C LYS A 525 -3.57 5.55 17.78
N TYR A 526 -2.41 5.10 18.23
CA TYR A 526 -1.88 3.79 17.90
C TYR A 526 -2.70 2.69 18.57
N VAL A 527 -3.14 1.71 17.79
CA VAL A 527 -4.07 0.65 18.22
C VAL A 527 -3.40 -0.73 18.19
N HIS A 528 -2.64 -1.03 17.14
CA HIS A 528 -2.08 -2.37 16.89
C HIS A 528 -0.69 -2.24 16.28
N GLN A 529 0.21 -3.17 16.60
CA GLN A 529 1.54 -3.34 16.01
C GLN A 529 1.58 -4.11 14.67
N ASP A 530 2.75 -4.59 14.28
CA ASP A 530 3.00 -5.34 13.04
C ASP A 530 2.58 -4.56 11.76
N ASP A 531 2.44 -5.24 10.63
CA ASP A 531 1.70 -4.70 9.49
C ASP A 531 0.20 -4.68 9.82
N GLY A 532 -0.41 -3.49 9.88
CA GLY A 532 -1.85 -3.36 10.04
C GLY A 532 -2.59 -3.80 8.79
N ALA A 533 -3.45 -4.82 8.91
CA ALA A 533 -4.24 -5.36 7.81
C ALA A 533 -5.69 -4.84 7.85
N TYR A 534 -6.71 -5.69 7.73
CA TYR A 534 -8.11 -5.30 7.85
C TYR A 534 -8.47 -4.85 9.28
N VAL A 535 -9.42 -3.94 9.38
CA VAL A 535 -9.90 -3.34 10.64
C VAL A 535 -11.42 -3.17 10.57
N ALA A 536 -12.09 -3.08 11.72
CA ALA A 536 -13.52 -2.76 11.76
C ALA A 536 -13.94 -2.11 13.08
N LEU A 537 -15.01 -1.31 13.02
CA LEU A 537 -15.65 -0.66 14.16
C LEU A 537 -17.10 -1.17 14.27
N PRO A 538 -17.37 -2.23 15.06
CA PRO A 538 -18.72 -2.73 15.26
C PRO A 538 -19.63 -1.70 15.92
N GLU A 539 -20.78 -1.43 15.31
CA GLU A 539 -21.72 -0.40 15.78
C GLU A 539 -22.13 -0.60 17.24
N GLY A 540 -22.00 0.47 18.03
CA GLY A 540 -22.44 0.51 19.43
C GLY A 540 -21.70 -0.43 20.39
N GLN A 541 -20.59 -1.03 19.95
CA GLN A 541 -19.81 -1.94 20.78
C GLN A 541 -18.66 -1.21 21.51
N PRO A 542 -18.30 -1.61 22.75
CA PRO A 542 -17.20 -1.01 23.50
C PRO A 542 -15.82 -1.52 23.04
N PHE A 543 -15.73 -2.05 21.83
CA PHE A 543 -14.53 -2.65 21.27
C PHE A 543 -14.45 -2.46 19.76
N GLN A 544 -13.23 -2.58 19.23
CA GLN A 544 -12.93 -2.58 17.80
C GLN A 544 -12.21 -3.88 17.41
N LEU A 545 -12.17 -4.14 16.10
CA LEU A 545 -11.41 -5.24 15.52
C LEU A 545 -10.20 -4.70 14.77
N SER A 546 -9.06 -5.36 14.97
CA SER A 546 -7.81 -5.07 14.26
C SER A 546 -7.16 -6.38 13.86
N SER A 547 -6.50 -6.41 12.70
CA SER A 547 -5.75 -7.58 12.25
C SER A 547 -4.35 -7.21 11.82
N SER A 548 -3.47 -8.20 11.80
CA SER A 548 -2.12 -8.07 11.25
C SER A 548 -1.88 -9.02 10.07
N GLN A 549 -0.72 -8.89 9.44
CA GLN A 549 -0.36 -9.69 8.29
C GLN A 549 -0.53 -11.20 8.56
N SER A 550 -0.92 -11.93 7.53
CA SER A 550 -1.23 -13.36 7.62
C SER A 550 -2.39 -13.68 8.58
N GLY A 551 -3.38 -12.79 8.69
CA GLY A 551 -4.72 -13.11 9.19
C GLY A 551 -4.90 -13.17 10.70
N ARG A 552 -3.91 -12.76 11.51
CA ARG A 552 -4.12 -12.68 12.96
C ARG A 552 -5.21 -11.64 13.26
N LEU A 553 -6.23 -11.98 14.03
CA LEU A 553 -7.37 -11.10 14.32
C LEU A 553 -7.49 -10.86 15.81
N TYR A 554 -7.75 -9.61 16.19
CA TYR A 554 -7.81 -9.19 17.58
C TYR A 554 -9.04 -8.33 17.87
N LYS A 555 -9.69 -8.62 19.00
CA LYS A 555 -10.67 -7.75 19.65
C LYS A 555 -9.92 -6.82 20.60
N LYS A 556 -10.19 -5.52 20.55
CA LYS A 556 -9.55 -4.53 21.44
C LYS A 556 -10.58 -3.61 22.07
N THR A 557 -10.52 -3.43 23.39
CA THR A 557 -11.32 -2.42 24.09
C THR A 557 -10.57 -1.09 24.09
N ILE A 558 -11.33 -0.01 23.96
CA ILE A 558 -10.81 1.36 23.94
C ILE A 558 -11.53 2.22 24.98
N ASP A 559 -10.82 3.16 25.60
CA ASP A 559 -11.44 4.16 26.47
C ASP A 559 -11.97 5.36 25.65
N GLY A 560 -12.62 6.32 26.32
CA GLY A 560 -13.14 7.54 25.68
C GLY A 560 -12.07 8.48 25.11
N GLY A 561 -10.79 8.22 25.38
CA GLY A 561 -9.64 8.91 24.79
C GLY A 561 -8.97 8.11 23.67
N GLY A 562 -9.58 7.00 23.23
CA GLY A 562 -9.09 6.16 22.13
C GLY A 562 -7.89 5.30 22.50
N ASN A 563 -7.53 5.20 23.79
CA ASN A 563 -6.43 4.35 24.23
C ASN A 563 -6.90 2.90 24.37
N VAL A 564 -6.06 1.96 23.93
CA VAL A 564 -6.33 0.53 24.08
C VAL A 564 -6.22 0.15 25.56
N THR A 565 -7.31 -0.34 26.15
CA THR A 565 -7.38 -0.77 27.56
C THR A 565 -7.30 -2.29 27.73
N GLY A 566 -7.50 -3.04 26.65
CA GLY A 566 -7.48 -4.50 26.65
C GLY A 566 -7.47 -5.08 25.25
N TYR A 567 -7.00 -6.31 25.12
CA TYR A 567 -6.90 -7.01 23.85
C TYR A 567 -7.10 -8.52 24.01
N GLU A 568 -7.57 -9.15 22.95
CA GLU A 568 -7.75 -10.59 22.88
C GLU A 568 -7.48 -11.03 21.44
N ARG A 569 -6.58 -11.99 21.25
CA ARG A 569 -6.42 -12.66 19.95
C ARG A 569 -7.61 -13.59 19.72
N ILE A 570 -8.35 -13.37 18.65
CA ILE A 570 -9.62 -14.05 18.39
C ILE A 570 -9.64 -14.89 17.10
N ASP A 571 -8.58 -14.97 16.29
CA ASP A 571 -8.60 -15.84 15.11
C ASP A 571 -8.82 -17.32 15.46
N PRO A 572 -9.56 -18.09 14.65
CA PRO A 572 -10.00 -19.44 14.99
C PRO A 572 -8.85 -20.46 15.03
N THR A 573 -8.86 -21.37 16.02
CA THR A 573 -7.84 -22.42 16.20
C THR A 573 -7.64 -23.33 14.99
N LEU A 574 -8.71 -23.59 14.23
CA LEU A 574 -8.70 -24.44 13.02
C LEU A 574 -8.46 -23.67 11.71
N GLY A 575 -8.03 -22.40 11.79
CA GLY A 575 -7.51 -21.66 10.64
C GLY A 575 -6.26 -22.31 10.04
N THR A 576 -6.13 -22.26 8.71
CA THR A 576 -4.98 -22.79 7.95
C THR A 576 -3.71 -21.93 8.14
N ASN A 577 -2.57 -22.33 7.60
CA ASN A 577 -1.36 -21.49 7.55
C ASN A 577 -1.17 -20.78 6.18
N SER A 578 -2.20 -20.72 5.34
CA SER A 578 -2.12 -20.27 3.93
C SER A 578 -2.91 -18.99 3.66
N TYR A 579 -2.77 -18.01 4.56
CA TYR A 579 -3.47 -16.73 4.49
C TYR A 579 -3.04 -15.87 3.30
N ASN A 580 -3.89 -14.93 2.92
CA ASN A 580 -3.41 -13.76 2.18
C ASN A 580 -2.55 -12.92 3.12
N PHE A 581 -1.56 -12.21 2.59
CA PHE A 581 -0.74 -11.30 3.40
C PHE A 581 -1.63 -10.25 4.10
N ILE A 582 -2.44 -9.53 3.34
CA ILE A 582 -3.55 -8.72 3.85
C ILE A 582 -4.83 -9.56 3.74
N ASN A 583 -5.26 -10.12 4.87
CA ASN A 583 -6.33 -11.12 4.92
C ASN A 583 -7.70 -10.48 5.20
N PRO A 584 -8.71 -10.72 4.35
CA PRO A 584 -9.99 -10.04 4.47
C PRO A 584 -10.88 -10.61 5.58
N PHE A 585 -11.65 -9.73 6.20
CA PHE A 585 -12.81 -10.05 7.02
C PHE A 585 -13.83 -8.90 6.90
N ILE A 586 -15.11 -9.20 7.16
CA ILE A 586 -16.20 -8.22 7.15
C ILE A 586 -17.12 -8.43 8.35
N LEU A 587 -17.74 -7.37 8.85
CA LEU A 587 -18.83 -7.48 9.81
C LEU A 587 -20.10 -7.96 9.07
N ASP A 588 -21.02 -8.58 9.81
CA ASP A 588 -22.37 -8.85 9.27
C ASP A 588 -23.17 -7.53 9.31
N PRO A 589 -23.64 -7.02 8.14
CA PRO A 589 -24.38 -5.76 8.10
C PRO A 589 -25.75 -5.85 8.79
N GLY A 590 -26.30 -7.07 8.97
CA GLY A 590 -27.51 -7.31 9.74
C GLY A 590 -27.27 -7.52 11.25
N ASN A 591 -26.03 -7.79 11.66
CA ASN A 591 -25.65 -7.99 13.06
C ASN A 591 -24.16 -7.73 13.30
N ASN A 592 -23.80 -6.50 13.68
CA ASN A 592 -22.41 -6.12 13.94
C ASN A 592 -21.73 -6.87 15.11
N ASN A 593 -22.46 -7.68 15.89
CA ASN A 593 -21.86 -8.60 16.86
C ASN A 593 -21.28 -9.88 16.22
N ARG A 594 -21.35 -9.99 14.89
CA ARG A 594 -20.88 -11.12 14.10
C ARG A 594 -19.87 -10.66 13.04
N VAL A 595 -18.87 -11.50 12.79
CA VAL A 595 -17.83 -11.27 11.78
C VAL A 595 -17.63 -12.52 10.92
N TYR A 596 -17.40 -12.31 9.62
CA TYR A 596 -16.94 -13.33 8.68
C TYR A 596 -15.46 -13.13 8.41
N TRP A 597 -14.65 -14.16 8.65
CA TRP A 597 -13.21 -14.10 8.49
C TRP A 597 -12.71 -15.23 7.58
N VAL A 598 -11.79 -14.89 6.68
CA VAL A 598 -11.28 -15.81 5.67
C VAL A 598 -10.03 -16.52 6.17
N SER A 599 -9.95 -17.84 5.93
CA SER A 599 -8.71 -18.62 6.05
C SER A 599 -8.46 -19.35 4.75
N ALA A 600 -7.68 -18.74 3.86
CA ALA A 600 -7.39 -19.25 2.53
C ALA A 600 -8.68 -19.48 1.71
N SER A 601 -9.13 -20.74 1.58
CA SER A 601 -10.34 -21.11 0.85
C SER A 601 -11.57 -21.31 1.75
N LYS A 602 -11.44 -21.10 3.06
CA LYS A 602 -12.48 -21.32 4.07
C LYS A 602 -13.04 -20.00 4.58
N ILE A 603 -14.33 -19.97 4.86
CA ILE A 603 -15.02 -18.85 5.50
C ILE A 603 -15.48 -19.28 6.89
N TRP A 604 -15.03 -18.55 7.91
CA TRP A 604 -15.41 -18.75 9.30
C TRP A 604 -16.34 -17.63 9.74
N ARG A 605 -17.28 -17.94 10.63
CA ARG A 605 -18.18 -16.97 11.25
C ARG A 605 -18.02 -17.01 12.76
N ASN A 606 -17.78 -15.85 13.38
CA ASN A 606 -17.95 -15.70 14.82
C ASN A 606 -19.34 -15.12 15.09
N ASN A 607 -20.17 -15.80 15.86
CA ASN A 607 -21.55 -15.38 16.08
C ASN A 607 -21.78 -14.42 17.26
N ASP A 608 -20.78 -14.23 18.11
CA ASP A 608 -20.92 -13.40 19.31
C ASP A 608 -19.56 -12.86 19.72
N LEU A 609 -19.17 -11.75 19.09
CA LEU A 609 -17.95 -11.02 19.41
C LEU A 609 -18.00 -10.44 20.83
N GLY A 610 -19.14 -9.91 21.24
CA GLY A 610 -19.40 -9.30 22.54
C GLY A 610 -19.13 -10.24 23.69
N GLY A 611 -19.58 -11.50 23.58
CA GLY A 611 -19.37 -12.55 24.58
C GLY A 611 -17.94 -13.06 24.72
N ILE A 612 -17.01 -12.70 23.83
CA ILE A 612 -15.59 -13.06 23.97
C ILE A 612 -14.95 -12.18 25.07
N PRO A 613 -14.47 -12.75 26.19
CA PRO A 613 -13.82 -11.98 27.23
C PRO A 613 -12.48 -11.43 26.76
N VAL A 614 -12.11 -10.25 27.25
CA VAL A 614 -10.81 -9.62 26.97
C VAL A 614 -9.87 -9.90 28.12
N THR A 615 -8.95 -10.85 27.91
CA THR A 615 -8.07 -11.38 28.97
C THR A 615 -6.60 -10.99 28.81
N ASN A 616 -6.30 -10.11 27.83
CA ASN A 616 -4.95 -9.72 27.45
C ASN A 616 -4.12 -10.88 26.86
N ASN A 617 -4.80 -11.84 26.22
CA ASN A 617 -4.15 -12.90 25.46
C ASN A 617 -3.69 -12.36 24.09
N PHE A 618 -2.37 -12.34 23.87
CA PHE A 618 -1.77 -11.88 22.61
C PHE A 618 -1.50 -13.03 21.61
N TYR A 619 -1.46 -14.27 22.07
CA TYR A 619 -0.79 -15.37 21.36
C TYR A 619 -1.73 -16.48 20.92
N ASN A 620 -2.62 -16.91 21.81
CA ASN A 620 -3.38 -18.12 21.60
C ASN A 620 -4.61 -17.83 20.77
N LYS A 621 -4.80 -18.62 19.72
CA LYS A 621 -6.05 -18.68 18.96
C LYS A 621 -7.18 -19.19 19.86
N ILE A 622 -8.43 -18.89 19.51
CA ILE A 622 -9.60 -19.36 20.27
C ILE A 622 -10.54 -20.19 19.38
N ALA A 623 -11.35 -21.04 19.99
CA ALA A 623 -12.46 -21.72 19.31
C ALA A 623 -13.82 -21.07 19.62
N THR A 624 -13.88 -20.21 20.62
CA THR A 624 -15.11 -19.62 21.17
C THR A 624 -15.91 -18.90 20.09
N ASN A 625 -17.17 -19.30 19.95
CA ASN A 625 -18.18 -18.72 19.05
C ASN A 625 -17.87 -18.83 17.54
N TRP A 626 -16.79 -19.51 17.15
CA TRP A 626 -16.43 -19.73 15.74
C TRP A 626 -17.08 -20.98 15.17
N GLU A 627 -17.60 -20.86 13.95
CA GLU A 627 -18.01 -21.99 13.13
C GLU A 627 -17.50 -21.86 11.70
N LEU A 628 -17.32 -23.01 11.04
CA LEU A 628 -16.97 -23.06 9.62
C LEU A 628 -18.25 -23.03 8.79
N ILE A 629 -18.34 -22.13 7.82
CA ILE A 629 -19.41 -22.13 6.82
C ILE A 629 -19.02 -23.10 5.71
N ASP A 630 -19.28 -24.38 5.92
CA ASP A 630 -18.86 -25.45 4.99
C ASP A 630 -19.47 -25.26 3.58
N GLY A 631 -20.73 -24.85 3.51
CA GLY A 631 -21.44 -24.57 2.25
C GLY A 631 -20.86 -23.40 1.43
N ALA A 632 -20.02 -22.55 2.03
CA ALA A 632 -19.31 -21.46 1.34
C ALA A 632 -17.82 -21.79 1.07
N THR A 633 -17.29 -22.86 1.67
CA THR A 633 -15.87 -23.22 1.60
C THR A 633 -15.47 -23.71 0.20
N LEU A 634 -14.32 -23.25 -0.30
CA LEU A 634 -13.76 -23.61 -1.60
C LEU A 634 -12.61 -24.63 -1.47
N ILE A 635 -12.18 -25.19 -2.60
CA ILE A 635 -10.98 -26.03 -2.66
C ILE A 635 -9.72 -25.21 -2.37
N THR A 636 -8.69 -25.83 -1.78
CA THR A 636 -7.50 -25.15 -1.24
C THR A 636 -6.76 -24.25 -2.23
N SER A 637 -6.78 -24.57 -3.53
CA SER A 637 -6.13 -23.75 -4.57
C SER A 637 -6.89 -22.45 -4.91
N GLN A 638 -8.08 -22.24 -4.37
CA GLN A 638 -8.91 -21.04 -4.56
C GLN A 638 -8.90 -20.20 -3.29
N ARG A 639 -7.81 -19.45 -3.08
CA ARG A 639 -7.74 -18.47 -1.99
C ARG A 639 -8.77 -17.37 -2.23
N ILE A 640 -9.56 -17.05 -1.21
CA ILE A 640 -10.56 -15.99 -1.25
C ILE A 640 -9.83 -14.66 -1.00
N GLY A 641 -10.01 -13.69 -1.91
CA GLY A 641 -9.36 -12.39 -1.88
C GLY A 641 -10.28 -11.25 -1.42
N SER A 642 -11.58 -11.39 -1.68
CA SER A 642 -12.61 -10.40 -1.39
C SER A 642 -13.93 -11.08 -1.04
N LEU A 643 -14.72 -10.43 -0.20
CA LEU A 643 -16.07 -10.86 0.16
C LEU A 643 -16.89 -9.64 0.59
N ASP A 644 -18.19 -9.69 0.35
CA ASP A 644 -19.12 -8.65 0.75
C ASP A 644 -20.55 -9.21 0.95
N ILE A 645 -21.33 -8.51 1.77
CA ILE A 645 -22.74 -8.81 2.07
C ILE A 645 -23.50 -7.49 2.02
N SER A 646 -24.60 -7.43 1.26
CA SER A 646 -25.43 -6.22 1.23
C SER A 646 -26.41 -6.18 2.41
N ALA A 647 -26.61 -5.01 3.01
CA ALA A 647 -27.63 -4.81 4.04
C ALA A 647 -29.06 -5.13 3.57
N ALA A 648 -29.34 -5.06 2.26
CA ALA A 648 -30.65 -5.41 1.70
C ALA A 648 -30.94 -6.93 1.64
N ASP A 649 -29.91 -7.77 1.80
CA ASP A 649 -30.04 -9.24 1.81
C ASP A 649 -28.90 -9.91 2.61
N PRO A 650 -28.95 -9.84 3.96
CA PRO A 650 -27.87 -10.33 4.82
C PRO A 650 -27.71 -11.87 4.84
N GLU A 651 -28.54 -12.61 4.10
CA GLU A 651 -28.43 -14.07 3.93
C GLU A 651 -27.61 -14.46 2.70
N THR A 652 -27.16 -13.50 1.89
CA THR A 652 -26.40 -13.74 0.67
C THR A 652 -25.04 -13.02 0.71
N MET A 653 -23.97 -13.79 0.53
CA MET A 653 -22.59 -13.29 0.40
C MET A 653 -22.11 -13.45 -1.03
N ILE A 654 -21.45 -12.42 -1.57
CA ILE A 654 -20.63 -12.53 -2.78
C ILE A 654 -19.16 -12.56 -2.39
N TYR A 655 -18.35 -13.37 -3.07
CA TYR A 655 -16.92 -13.47 -2.79
C TYR A 655 -16.09 -13.86 -4.01
N GLY A 656 -14.91 -13.26 -4.11
CA GLY A 656 -13.96 -13.40 -5.21
C GLY A 656 -12.68 -14.12 -4.79
N THR A 657 -12.03 -14.80 -5.73
CA THR A 657 -10.77 -15.52 -5.48
C THR A 657 -9.57 -14.84 -6.11
N THR A 658 -8.37 -15.18 -5.62
CA THR A 658 -7.09 -14.70 -6.16
C THR A 658 -6.72 -15.35 -7.51
N ASN A 659 -7.63 -16.11 -8.13
CA ASN A 659 -7.41 -16.85 -9.38
C ASN A 659 -8.63 -16.83 -10.32
N GLY A 660 -9.47 -15.80 -10.21
CA GLY A 660 -10.43 -15.41 -11.23
C GLY A 660 -11.76 -16.13 -11.11
N LYS A 661 -12.18 -16.53 -9.91
CA LYS A 661 -13.50 -17.12 -9.68
C LYS A 661 -14.33 -16.24 -8.77
N VAL A 662 -15.63 -16.21 -9.03
CA VAL A 662 -16.59 -15.44 -8.25
C VAL A 662 -17.72 -16.37 -7.85
N TRP A 663 -18.11 -16.28 -6.60
CA TRP A 663 -19.09 -17.14 -5.98
C TRP A 663 -20.12 -16.30 -5.27
N ARG A 664 -21.34 -16.84 -5.19
CA ARG A 664 -22.40 -16.40 -4.30
C ARG A 664 -22.67 -17.52 -3.31
N CYS A 665 -22.88 -17.21 -2.04
CA CYS A 665 -23.42 -18.15 -1.07
C CYS A 665 -24.73 -17.61 -0.53
N ASP A 666 -25.81 -18.36 -0.73
CA ASP A 666 -27.15 -18.03 -0.24
C ASP A 666 -27.47 -18.78 1.06
N SER A 667 -28.42 -18.27 1.84
CA SER A 667 -28.91 -18.91 3.08
C SER A 667 -27.83 -19.09 4.16
N LEU A 668 -26.97 -18.08 4.32
CA LEU A 668 -25.82 -18.09 5.23
C LEU A 668 -26.14 -18.53 6.67
N ASN A 669 -27.34 -18.22 7.18
CA ASN A 669 -27.71 -18.51 8.57
C ASN A 669 -28.43 -19.85 8.75
N THR A 670 -28.81 -20.53 7.67
CA THR A 670 -29.60 -21.78 7.75
C THR A 670 -28.89 -22.94 7.07
N ASN A 671 -28.96 -23.02 5.74
CA ASN A 671 -28.30 -24.05 4.94
C ASN A 671 -27.51 -23.39 3.81
N PRO A 672 -26.25 -22.98 4.06
CA PRO A 672 -25.46 -22.23 3.08
C PRO A 672 -25.29 -23.00 1.77
N VAL A 673 -25.65 -22.39 0.64
CA VAL A 673 -25.50 -22.97 -0.70
C VAL A 673 -24.66 -22.06 -1.56
N LYS A 674 -23.48 -22.51 -1.97
CA LYS A 674 -22.64 -21.76 -2.94
C LYS A 674 -23.04 -22.03 -4.40
N THR A 675 -22.98 -20.98 -5.20
CA THR A 675 -23.15 -20.98 -6.65
C THR A 675 -21.95 -20.29 -7.28
N GLN A 676 -21.29 -20.92 -8.26
CA GLN A 676 -20.23 -20.25 -9.02
C GLN A 676 -20.86 -19.32 -10.05
N LEU A 677 -20.53 -18.03 -10.00
CA LEU A 677 -21.03 -17.01 -10.92
C LEU A 677 -20.10 -16.84 -12.12
N LEU A 678 -18.80 -16.74 -11.86
CA LEU A 678 -17.76 -16.56 -12.89
C LEU A 678 -16.62 -17.56 -12.72
N SER A 679 -15.96 -17.88 -13.84
CA SER A 679 -14.85 -18.83 -13.90
C SER A 679 -13.53 -18.15 -14.23
N SER A 680 -12.43 -18.84 -13.91
CA SER A 680 -11.08 -18.39 -14.23
C SER A 680 -10.85 -18.23 -15.73
N THR A 681 -11.60 -18.95 -16.57
CA THR A 681 -11.57 -18.78 -18.03
C THR A 681 -12.20 -17.46 -18.45
N THR A 682 -13.23 -17.01 -17.72
CA THR A 682 -13.93 -15.75 -18.00
C THR A 682 -13.10 -14.54 -17.56
N LEU A 683 -12.39 -14.66 -16.43
CA LEU A 683 -11.60 -13.57 -15.84
C LEU A 683 -10.08 -13.72 -16.04
N GLY A 684 -9.63 -14.62 -16.91
CA GLY A 684 -8.21 -14.79 -17.22
C GLY A 684 -7.32 -15.12 -16.02
N GLN A 685 -7.80 -15.91 -15.05
CA GLN A 685 -7.09 -16.20 -13.78
C GLN A 685 -6.72 -14.97 -12.93
N ALA A 686 -7.43 -13.85 -13.10
CA ALA A 686 -7.14 -12.62 -12.37
C ALA A 686 -7.39 -12.71 -10.85
N TYR A 687 -6.77 -11.81 -10.10
CA TYR A 687 -7.08 -11.49 -8.73
C TYR A 687 -8.35 -10.64 -8.67
N VAL A 688 -9.44 -11.20 -8.15
CA VAL A 688 -10.66 -10.43 -7.85
C VAL A 688 -10.37 -9.56 -6.63
N SER A 689 -10.10 -8.28 -6.84
CA SER A 689 -9.59 -7.35 -5.82
C SER A 689 -10.68 -6.86 -4.89
N CYS A 690 -11.90 -6.67 -5.40
CA CYS A 690 -13.05 -6.25 -4.63
C CYS A 690 -14.35 -6.80 -5.25
N VAL A 691 -15.32 -7.11 -4.40
CA VAL A 691 -16.73 -7.26 -4.75
C VAL A 691 -17.47 -6.29 -3.85
N ALA A 692 -18.32 -5.44 -4.41
CA ALA A 692 -19.05 -4.40 -3.70
C ALA A 692 -20.54 -4.60 -3.93
N ALA A 693 -21.28 -4.86 -2.86
CA ALA A 693 -22.70 -5.09 -2.89
C ALA A 693 -23.48 -3.81 -2.60
N ASN A 694 -24.59 -3.57 -3.32
CA ASN A 694 -25.42 -2.40 -3.06
C ASN A 694 -26.33 -2.64 -1.84
N ASP A 695 -26.10 -1.88 -0.77
CA ASP A 695 -26.85 -1.96 0.49
C ASP A 695 -28.34 -1.65 0.40
N PHE A 696 -28.82 -1.03 -0.69
CA PHE A 696 -30.23 -0.76 -0.94
C PHE A 696 -30.83 -1.63 -2.06
N ASN A 697 -30.01 -2.34 -2.82
CA ASN A 697 -30.48 -3.17 -3.93
C ASN A 697 -29.70 -4.50 -3.99
N PRO A 698 -30.31 -5.61 -3.52
CA PRO A 698 -29.59 -6.87 -3.42
C PRO A 698 -29.36 -7.55 -4.78
N ASN A 699 -29.78 -6.93 -5.89
CA ASN A 699 -29.50 -7.40 -7.24
C ASN A 699 -28.31 -6.71 -7.89
N GLU A 700 -27.87 -5.58 -7.35
CA GLU A 700 -26.83 -4.76 -7.96
C GLU A 700 -25.49 -4.92 -7.26
N TRP A 701 -24.48 -5.39 -7.99
CA TRP A 701 -23.11 -5.51 -7.50
C TRP A 701 -22.10 -4.94 -8.50
N LEU A 702 -20.96 -4.50 -7.97
CA LEU A 702 -19.79 -4.09 -8.74
C LEU A 702 -18.62 -5.01 -8.35
N MET A 703 -17.78 -5.36 -9.30
CA MET A 703 -16.62 -6.21 -9.08
C MET A 703 -15.41 -5.63 -9.78
N THR A 704 -14.25 -5.71 -9.15
CA THR A 704 -12.98 -5.31 -9.73
C THR A 704 -11.99 -6.46 -9.80
N VAL A 705 -11.15 -6.44 -10.84
CA VAL A 705 -9.92 -7.23 -10.95
C VAL A 705 -8.75 -6.26 -11.09
N SER A 706 -7.65 -6.52 -10.37
CA SER A 706 -6.53 -5.56 -10.27
C SER A 706 -5.37 -5.82 -11.23
N ASN A 707 -5.43 -6.89 -12.01
CA ASN A 707 -4.36 -7.30 -12.91
C ASN A 707 -4.35 -6.45 -14.17
N TYR A 708 -3.15 -6.11 -14.65
CA TYR A 708 -2.99 -5.43 -15.94
C TYR A 708 -3.32 -6.35 -17.12
N ASN A 709 -3.52 -5.73 -18.29
CA ASN A 709 -3.88 -6.38 -19.55
C ASN A 709 -5.20 -7.16 -19.54
N LEU A 710 -6.11 -6.77 -18.65
CA LEU A 710 -7.46 -7.30 -18.54
C LEU A 710 -8.44 -6.17 -18.25
N ARG A 711 -9.69 -6.35 -18.68
CA ARG A 711 -10.80 -5.48 -18.26
C ARG A 711 -10.97 -5.57 -16.75
N SER A 712 -10.97 -4.42 -16.11
CA SER A 712 -10.82 -4.25 -14.66
C SER A 712 -12.13 -4.18 -13.84
N ILE A 713 -13.29 -3.86 -14.42
CA ILE A 713 -14.52 -3.52 -13.69
C ILE A 713 -15.76 -4.13 -14.35
N TYR A 714 -16.56 -4.85 -13.58
CA TYR A 714 -17.79 -5.49 -14.04
C TYR A 714 -18.97 -5.15 -13.13
N HIS A 715 -20.12 -4.85 -13.74
CA HIS A 715 -21.36 -4.51 -13.07
C HIS A 715 -22.44 -5.55 -13.36
N THR A 716 -23.28 -5.84 -12.37
CA THR A 716 -24.45 -6.71 -12.51
C THR A 716 -25.65 -6.04 -11.83
N THR A 717 -26.84 -6.28 -12.37
CA THR A 717 -28.13 -5.84 -11.79
C THR A 717 -29.10 -6.99 -11.60
N ASP A 718 -28.61 -8.24 -11.69
CA ASP A 718 -29.41 -9.47 -11.66
C ASP A 718 -28.80 -10.54 -10.74
N ARG A 719 -28.14 -10.13 -9.65
CA ARG A 719 -27.49 -11.03 -8.67
C ARG A 719 -26.38 -11.88 -9.29
N GLY A 720 -25.65 -11.30 -10.23
CA GLY A 720 -24.50 -11.92 -10.87
C GLY A 720 -24.86 -13.03 -11.85
N ALA A 721 -26.10 -13.09 -12.33
CA ALA A 721 -26.49 -14.00 -13.41
C ALA A 721 -25.88 -13.53 -14.75
N THR A 722 -25.82 -12.22 -14.96
CA THR A 722 -25.08 -11.59 -16.06
C THR A 722 -24.18 -10.48 -15.54
N TRP A 723 -23.06 -10.26 -16.23
CA TRP A 723 -22.06 -9.27 -15.89
C TRP A 723 -21.72 -8.45 -17.13
N THR A 724 -21.66 -7.13 -16.96
CA THR A 724 -21.34 -6.15 -18.01
C THR A 724 -20.02 -5.49 -17.68
N ASP A 725 -19.08 -5.46 -18.62
CA ASP A 725 -17.85 -4.67 -18.52
C ASP A 725 -18.19 -3.17 -18.52
N VAL A 726 -17.68 -2.46 -17.51
CA VAL A 726 -17.84 -1.02 -17.29
C VAL A 726 -16.50 -0.31 -17.04
N SER A 727 -15.36 -0.94 -17.37
CA SER A 727 -14.04 -0.31 -17.20
C SER A 727 -13.86 0.93 -18.09
N ALA A 728 -14.36 0.84 -19.32
CA ALA A 728 -14.47 1.96 -20.26
C ALA A 728 -13.19 2.82 -20.36
N ASN A 729 -13.26 4.13 -20.06
CA ASN A 729 -12.14 5.05 -20.22
C ASN A 729 -10.95 4.81 -19.26
N LEU A 730 -11.09 3.93 -18.26
CA LEU A 730 -9.94 3.48 -17.46
C LEU A 730 -9.08 2.45 -18.21
N GLU A 731 -9.55 1.90 -19.33
CA GLU A 731 -8.72 1.07 -20.21
C GLU A 731 -8.15 1.88 -21.36
N GLN A 732 -6.88 1.64 -21.68
CA GLN A 732 -6.27 2.25 -22.87
C GLN A 732 -6.83 1.64 -24.16
N ASN A 733 -6.98 0.30 -24.18
CA ASN A 733 -7.52 -0.45 -25.30
C ASN A 733 -8.82 -1.17 -24.90
N VAL A 734 -9.71 -1.39 -25.87
CA VAL A 734 -11.05 -1.98 -25.65
C VAL A 734 -11.02 -3.42 -25.11
N ASP A 735 -9.90 -4.13 -25.28
CA ASP A 735 -9.70 -5.48 -24.76
C ASP A 735 -9.12 -5.50 -23.33
N GLY A 736 -8.88 -4.34 -22.72
CA GLY A 736 -8.25 -4.20 -21.40
C GLY A 736 -6.73 -4.21 -21.44
N THR A 737 -6.11 -4.29 -22.62
CA THR A 737 -4.65 -4.17 -22.75
C THR A 737 -4.19 -2.71 -22.66
N GLY A 738 -2.92 -2.52 -22.30
CA GLY A 738 -2.26 -1.22 -22.30
C GLY A 738 -2.03 -0.67 -20.90
N ASN A 739 -2.07 0.65 -20.79
CA ASN A 739 -1.54 1.40 -19.65
C ASN A 739 -2.63 1.89 -18.69
N GLY A 740 -3.80 1.24 -18.66
CA GLY A 740 -4.85 1.51 -17.68
C GLY A 740 -4.35 1.26 -16.25
N PRO A 741 -4.86 1.97 -15.23
CA PRO A 741 -4.44 1.76 -13.86
C PRO A 741 -4.99 0.43 -13.31
N ALA A 742 -4.25 -0.20 -12.40
CA ALA A 742 -4.78 -1.32 -11.63
C ALA A 742 -5.92 -0.85 -10.70
N VAL A 743 -7.04 -1.57 -10.69
CA VAL A 743 -8.23 -1.23 -9.88
C VAL A 743 -8.27 -2.10 -8.61
N PHE A 744 -8.08 -1.47 -7.46
CA PHE A 744 -7.89 -2.15 -6.17
C PHE A 744 -9.17 -2.29 -5.35
N TRP A 745 -10.07 -1.33 -5.47
CA TRP A 745 -11.27 -1.27 -4.66
C TRP A 745 -12.44 -0.69 -5.43
N ALA A 746 -13.64 -1.13 -5.09
CA ALA A 746 -14.89 -0.58 -5.59
C ALA A 746 -15.82 -0.27 -4.40
N LEU A 747 -16.65 0.76 -4.57
CA LEU A 747 -17.72 1.09 -3.64
C LEU A 747 -18.92 1.58 -4.44
N ILE A 748 -20.10 1.04 -4.15
CA ILE A 748 -21.36 1.60 -4.61
C ILE A 748 -21.86 2.52 -3.49
N TYR A 749 -22.02 3.81 -3.78
CA TYR A 749 -22.73 4.74 -2.92
C TYR A 749 -24.13 4.97 -3.51
N PRO A 750 -25.12 4.17 -3.12
CA PRO A 750 -26.47 4.29 -3.64
C PRO A 750 -27.21 5.46 -2.98
N THR A 751 -28.07 6.12 -3.75
CA THR A 751 -29.02 7.12 -3.23
C THR A 751 -30.41 6.50 -3.13
N TRP A 752 -31.23 6.96 -2.18
CA TRP A 752 -32.53 6.36 -1.86
C TRP A 752 -33.49 6.27 -3.06
N ASP A 753 -33.44 7.23 -3.98
CA ASP A 753 -34.26 7.24 -5.20
C ASP A 753 -33.55 6.62 -6.42
N GLY A 754 -32.29 6.24 -6.28
CA GLY A 754 -31.40 5.72 -7.31
C GLY A 754 -30.99 6.73 -8.38
N ALA A 755 -31.41 8.01 -8.26
CA ALA A 755 -31.19 9.01 -9.30
C ALA A 755 -29.78 9.62 -9.26
N GLU A 756 -29.10 9.54 -8.12
CA GLU A 756 -27.78 10.14 -7.88
C GLU A 756 -26.76 9.11 -7.36
N ASN A 757 -26.92 7.82 -7.71
CA ASN A 757 -25.93 6.80 -7.37
C ASN A 757 -24.53 7.25 -7.82
N ARG A 758 -23.55 7.07 -6.93
CA ARG A 758 -22.15 7.31 -7.24
C ARG A 758 -21.36 6.03 -7.03
N TYR A 759 -20.58 5.67 -8.03
CA TYR A 759 -19.73 4.50 -8.03
C TYR A 759 -18.30 5.00 -7.90
N PHE A 760 -17.56 4.51 -6.93
CA PHE A 760 -16.17 4.88 -6.72
C PHE A 760 -15.26 3.69 -6.98
N VAL A 761 -14.09 3.97 -7.53
CA VAL A 761 -13.00 3.00 -7.62
C VAL A 761 -11.69 3.59 -7.13
N GLY A 762 -11.01 2.83 -6.28
CA GLY A 762 -9.66 3.09 -5.83
C GLY A 762 -8.68 2.40 -6.77
N THR A 763 -7.73 3.16 -7.33
CA THR A 763 -6.80 2.65 -8.33
C THR A 763 -5.35 2.92 -7.94
N SER A 764 -4.41 2.34 -8.68
CA SER A 764 -2.98 2.70 -8.59
C SER A 764 -2.70 4.18 -8.87
N THR A 765 -3.56 4.88 -9.62
CA THR A 765 -3.36 6.29 -10.04
C THR A 765 -4.29 7.28 -9.36
N GLY A 766 -4.97 6.89 -8.29
CA GLY A 766 -5.85 7.78 -7.53
C GLY A 766 -7.27 7.27 -7.43
N LEU A 767 -8.16 8.17 -7.00
CA LEU A 767 -9.58 7.93 -6.83
C LEU A 767 -10.35 8.38 -8.08
N TYR A 768 -11.24 7.51 -8.57
CA TYR A 768 -12.14 7.84 -9.68
C TYR A 768 -13.59 7.56 -9.27
N SER A 769 -14.51 8.27 -9.89
CA SER A 769 -15.94 8.01 -9.71
C SER A 769 -16.73 8.16 -11.00
N ALA A 770 -17.84 7.44 -11.08
CA ALA A 770 -18.83 7.51 -12.15
C ALA A 770 -20.24 7.66 -11.55
N THR A 771 -21.16 8.26 -12.29
CA THR A 771 -22.57 8.42 -11.87
C THR A 771 -23.54 7.59 -12.69
N VAL A 772 -23.08 7.00 -13.79
CA VAL A 772 -23.87 6.15 -14.68
C VAL A 772 -23.03 4.96 -15.10
N MET A 773 -23.59 3.75 -14.93
CA MET A 773 -23.03 2.51 -15.47
C MET A 773 -23.64 2.27 -16.86
N ASP A 774 -22.89 2.55 -17.93
CA ASP A 774 -23.33 2.42 -19.34
C ASP A 774 -22.36 1.57 -20.15
N SER A 775 -22.06 0.37 -19.64
CA SER A 775 -21.11 -0.56 -20.24
C SER A 775 -19.79 0.14 -20.65
N VAL A 776 -19.34 -0.06 -21.88
CA VAL A 776 -18.13 0.54 -22.47
C VAL A 776 -18.19 2.06 -22.63
N ASN A 777 -19.36 2.69 -22.45
CA ASN A 777 -19.53 4.16 -22.48
C ASN A 777 -19.47 4.80 -21.08
N THR A 778 -19.28 3.99 -20.03
CA THR A 778 -19.11 4.52 -18.67
C THR A 778 -17.97 5.53 -18.64
N VAL A 779 -18.15 6.64 -17.90
CA VAL A 779 -17.12 7.68 -17.76
C VAL A 779 -16.70 7.78 -16.30
N TRP A 780 -15.48 7.33 -16.03
CA TRP A 780 -14.79 7.47 -14.76
C TRP A 780 -14.02 8.79 -14.74
N GLU A 781 -14.37 9.67 -13.80
CA GLU A 781 -13.74 10.97 -13.62
C GLU A 781 -12.86 10.96 -12.37
N GLN A 782 -11.66 11.52 -12.45
CA GLN A 782 -10.74 11.60 -11.31
C GLN A 782 -11.29 12.55 -10.24
N GLU A 783 -11.36 12.07 -8.99
CA GLU A 783 -11.73 12.83 -7.80
C GLU A 783 -10.47 13.38 -7.11
N GLY A 784 -10.55 14.60 -6.58
CA GLY A 784 -9.47 15.15 -5.74
C GLY A 784 -8.12 15.29 -6.46
N ALA A 785 -8.09 15.60 -7.75
CA ALA A 785 -6.85 15.67 -8.55
C ALA A 785 -5.79 16.65 -8.00
N ASN A 786 -6.20 17.65 -7.21
CA ASN A 786 -5.31 18.63 -6.57
C ASN A 786 -5.16 18.42 -5.06
N THR A 787 -5.82 17.41 -4.49
CA THR A 787 -5.79 17.06 -3.06
C THR A 787 -5.22 15.66 -2.87
N ILE A 788 -6.01 14.63 -3.22
CA ILE A 788 -5.60 13.22 -3.21
C ILE A 788 -4.49 12.99 -4.24
N GLY A 789 -4.69 13.46 -5.46
CA GLY A 789 -3.73 13.31 -6.57
C GLY A 789 -3.58 11.88 -7.10
N ASN A 790 -2.37 11.58 -7.58
CA ASN A 790 -2.07 10.35 -8.31
C ASN A 790 -1.44 9.25 -7.43
N VAL A 791 -1.82 9.18 -6.16
CA VAL A 791 -1.34 8.16 -5.23
C VAL A 791 -2.25 6.92 -5.25
N PRO A 792 -1.72 5.73 -4.96
CA PRO A 792 -2.55 4.53 -4.91
C PRO A 792 -3.64 4.67 -3.83
N VAL A 793 -4.88 4.31 -4.20
CA VAL A 793 -6.02 4.24 -3.29
C VAL A 793 -6.37 2.78 -3.08
N ASN A 794 -6.07 2.25 -1.89
CA ASN A 794 -6.21 0.81 -1.62
C ASN A 794 -7.61 0.42 -1.13
N MET A 795 -8.31 1.31 -0.43
CA MET A 795 -9.63 1.03 0.11
C MET A 795 -10.46 2.29 0.29
N ILE A 796 -11.76 2.16 0.09
CA ILE A 796 -12.76 3.21 0.27
C ILE A 796 -13.84 2.64 1.19
N ALA A 797 -14.18 3.37 2.24
CA ALA A 797 -15.30 3.06 3.12
C ALA A 797 -16.34 4.18 3.02
N ALA A 798 -17.61 3.85 3.15
CA ALA A 798 -18.67 4.85 3.19
C ALA A 798 -19.78 4.46 4.13
N ARG A 799 -20.46 5.48 4.65
CA ARG A 799 -21.61 5.33 5.52
C ARG A 799 -22.78 6.08 4.90
N GLY A 800 -23.81 5.34 4.53
CA GLY A 800 -25.01 5.91 3.92
C GLY A 800 -25.77 6.86 4.85
N SER A 801 -25.69 6.65 6.17
CA SER A 801 -26.49 7.39 7.16
C SER A 801 -26.16 8.88 7.27
N ASP A 802 -24.93 9.29 6.98
CA ASP A 802 -24.52 10.70 6.99
C ASP A 802 -23.72 11.12 5.74
N GLY A 803 -23.58 10.21 4.78
CA GLY A 803 -22.85 10.45 3.54
C GLY A 803 -21.34 10.55 3.68
N THR A 804 -20.78 10.15 4.83
CA THR A 804 -19.32 10.08 5.00
C THR A 804 -18.71 9.09 4.04
N ILE A 805 -17.68 9.52 3.32
CA ILE A 805 -16.79 8.68 2.53
C ILE A 805 -15.38 8.88 3.05
N VAL A 806 -14.65 7.78 3.22
CA VAL A 806 -13.26 7.75 3.66
C VAL A 806 -12.41 6.99 2.65
N VAL A 807 -11.25 7.56 2.33
CA VAL A 807 -10.33 7.07 1.31
C VAL A 807 -8.97 6.83 1.95
N GLY A 808 -8.54 5.55 1.99
CA GLY A 808 -7.22 5.14 2.46
C GLY A 808 -6.22 5.12 1.31
N THR A 809 -5.19 5.97 1.38
CA THR A 809 -4.15 6.06 0.36
C THR A 809 -2.85 5.38 0.80
N HIS A 810 -2.04 4.98 -0.17
CA HIS A 810 -0.73 4.42 0.06
C HIS A 810 0.36 5.48 -0.14
N GLY A 811 0.70 6.22 0.92
CA GLY A 811 1.75 7.25 0.92
C GLY A 811 1.24 8.68 1.15
N ASN A 812 -0.07 8.90 1.33
CA ASN A 812 -0.64 10.25 1.47
C ASN A 812 -1.77 10.28 2.52
N GLY A 813 -1.74 9.38 3.50
CA GLY A 813 -2.70 9.32 4.59
C GLY A 813 -4.14 9.00 4.16
N VAL A 814 -5.10 9.52 4.95
CA VAL A 814 -6.54 9.33 4.76
C VAL A 814 -7.23 10.63 4.43
N TYR A 815 -8.20 10.57 3.52
CA TYR A 815 -9.10 11.67 3.21
C TYR A 815 -10.53 11.30 3.54
N SER A 816 -11.33 12.29 3.90
CA SER A 816 -12.79 12.14 3.98
C SER A 816 -13.50 13.21 3.20
N ALA A 817 -14.69 12.88 2.71
CA ALA A 817 -15.63 13.83 2.16
C ALA A 817 -17.05 13.44 2.62
N SER A 818 -18.01 14.32 2.35
CA SER A 818 -19.42 14.04 2.56
C SER A 818 -20.14 14.22 1.22
N LEU A 819 -20.88 13.19 0.81
CA LEU A 819 -21.96 13.35 -0.16
C LEU A 819 -23.21 13.83 0.58
N PRO A 820 -24.16 14.51 -0.09
CA PRO A 820 -25.51 14.60 0.44
C PRO A 820 -25.92 13.19 0.87
N ALA A 821 -26.18 13.00 2.16
CA ALA A 821 -26.63 11.71 2.66
C ALA A 821 -27.79 11.24 1.77
N ALA A 822 -27.81 9.97 1.36
CA ALA A 822 -29.02 9.38 0.80
C ALA A 822 -30.15 9.74 1.78
N PRO A 823 -31.15 10.58 1.43
CA PRO A 823 -31.76 11.54 2.34
C PRO A 823 -31.96 11.00 3.76
N VAL A 824 -31.03 11.35 4.64
CA VAL A 824 -31.15 11.22 6.08
C VAL A 824 -31.32 12.63 6.60
N GLY A 825 -32.57 13.00 6.83
CA GLY A 825 -32.94 14.33 7.30
C GLY A 825 -33.26 15.31 6.17
N ILE A 826 -34.50 15.28 5.71
CA ILE A 826 -35.17 16.55 5.41
C ILE A 826 -35.36 17.21 6.78
N THR A 827 -34.84 18.43 6.95
CA THR A 827 -35.04 19.35 8.08
C THR A 827 -36.17 18.96 9.03
N GLU A 828 -35.87 18.80 10.32
CA GLU A 828 -36.78 18.58 11.47
C GLU A 828 -38.27 18.86 11.22
N THR A 829 -38.91 18.00 10.44
CA THR A 829 -40.35 17.87 10.34
C THR A 829 -40.62 16.40 10.10
N GLU A 830 -40.73 15.70 11.22
CA GLU A 830 -41.33 14.38 11.42
C GLU A 830 -41.79 13.67 10.14
N THR A 831 -40.93 12.84 9.56
CA THR A 831 -41.46 11.66 8.84
C THR A 831 -40.99 10.43 9.58
N ALA A 832 -41.84 9.94 10.50
CA ALA A 832 -41.54 8.76 11.32
C ALA A 832 -41.39 7.45 10.50
N LEU A 833 -41.61 7.51 9.18
CA LEU A 833 -41.72 6.38 8.26
C LEU A 833 -41.18 6.80 6.88
N SER A 834 -40.22 6.04 6.32
CA SER A 834 -39.79 6.14 4.91
C SER A 834 -40.04 4.82 4.15
N VAL A 835 -40.48 4.85 2.88
CA VAL A 835 -40.77 3.65 2.06
C VAL A 835 -40.05 3.72 0.71
N ALA A 836 -39.19 2.75 0.43
CA ALA A 836 -38.37 2.70 -0.79
C ALA A 836 -39.21 2.44 -2.05
N LYS A 837 -38.60 2.62 -3.23
CA LYS A 837 -39.21 2.15 -4.48
C LYS A 837 -39.27 0.62 -4.47
N PRO A 838 -40.44 -0.02 -4.69
CA PRO A 838 -40.53 -1.47 -4.64
C PRO A 838 -39.84 -2.13 -5.83
N TRP A 839 -39.31 -3.34 -5.63
CA TRP A 839 -38.62 -4.13 -6.65
C TRP A 839 -38.99 -5.64 -6.57
N PRO A 840 -39.03 -6.37 -7.69
CA PRO A 840 -39.01 -5.86 -9.07
C PRO A 840 -40.25 -5.00 -9.36
N ASN A 841 -40.11 -4.02 -10.25
CA ASN A 841 -41.21 -3.15 -10.68
C ASN A 841 -41.02 -2.79 -12.16
N PRO A 842 -41.72 -3.44 -13.11
CA PRO A 842 -42.93 -4.26 -12.90
C PRO A 842 -42.68 -5.62 -12.22
N ALA A 843 -43.62 -6.06 -11.37
CA ALA A 843 -43.59 -7.32 -10.63
C ALA A 843 -44.41 -8.41 -11.33
N THR A 844 -43.87 -9.62 -11.44
CA THR A 844 -44.58 -10.81 -11.96
C THR A 844 -45.02 -11.76 -10.85
N ASP A 845 -44.16 -12.04 -9.88
CA ASP A 845 -44.40 -13.08 -8.87
C ASP A 845 -44.52 -12.50 -7.46
N GLU A 846 -43.62 -11.59 -7.11
CA GLU A 846 -43.60 -10.87 -5.84
C GLU A 846 -43.05 -9.47 -6.03
N VAL A 847 -43.28 -8.61 -5.03
CA VAL A 847 -42.65 -7.30 -4.93
C VAL A 847 -42.14 -7.07 -3.51
N ASN A 848 -40.93 -6.53 -3.41
CA ASN A 848 -40.23 -6.22 -2.18
C ASN A 848 -40.11 -4.71 -2.02
N THR A 849 -40.06 -4.21 -0.79
CA THR A 849 -39.78 -2.80 -0.50
C THR A 849 -39.09 -2.68 0.85
N MET A 850 -38.13 -1.75 0.98
CA MET A 850 -37.58 -1.36 2.27
C MET A 850 -38.47 -0.30 2.92
N VAL A 851 -38.58 -0.38 4.23
CA VAL A 851 -39.30 0.58 5.08
C VAL A 851 -38.38 0.98 6.20
N TYR A 852 -38.05 2.26 6.30
CA TYR A 852 -37.30 2.82 7.41
C TYR A 852 -38.26 3.32 8.50
N LEU A 853 -37.95 3.01 9.75
CA LEU A 853 -38.61 3.58 10.93
C LEU A 853 -37.63 4.42 11.74
N ALA A 854 -38.04 5.64 12.07
CA ALA A 854 -37.23 6.57 12.86
C ALA A 854 -37.21 6.22 14.36
N ARG A 855 -38.06 5.30 14.80
CA ARG A 855 -38.17 4.82 16.20
C ARG A 855 -38.80 3.43 16.22
N THR A 856 -38.60 2.72 17.31
CA THR A 856 -39.29 1.44 17.55
C THR A 856 -40.79 1.70 17.70
N GLU A 857 -41.59 1.25 16.73
CA GLU A 857 -43.04 1.39 16.77
C GLU A 857 -43.76 0.34 15.91
N ARG A 858 -45.09 0.26 16.06
CA ARG A 858 -45.92 -0.64 15.25
C ARG A 858 -46.01 -0.15 13.82
N LEU A 859 -45.80 -1.07 12.87
CA LEU A 859 -45.91 -0.86 11.44
C LEU A 859 -47.07 -1.70 10.85
N ASP A 860 -47.94 -1.05 10.08
CA ASP A 860 -48.99 -1.70 9.31
C ASP A 860 -48.78 -1.41 7.80
N VAL A 861 -49.25 -2.32 6.95
CA VAL A 861 -49.20 -2.19 5.49
C VAL A 861 -50.59 -2.37 4.88
N THR A 862 -50.91 -1.55 3.89
CA THR A 862 -52.14 -1.57 3.10
C THR A 862 -51.79 -1.50 1.63
N VAL A 863 -52.27 -2.45 0.83
CA VAL A 863 -52.16 -2.39 -0.63
C VAL A 863 -53.49 -1.95 -1.20
N LEU A 864 -53.45 -0.96 -2.10
CA LEU A 864 -54.60 -0.39 -2.78
C LEU A 864 -54.50 -0.65 -4.28
N ASP A 865 -55.63 -0.90 -4.94
CA ASP A 865 -55.70 -0.79 -6.40
C ASP A 865 -55.73 0.69 -6.85
N ILE A 866 -55.64 0.94 -8.14
CA ILE A 866 -55.67 2.31 -8.70
C ILE A 866 -56.96 3.09 -8.40
N ASN A 867 -58.04 2.40 -8.03
CA ASN A 867 -59.31 3.00 -7.62
C ASN A 867 -59.38 3.25 -6.10
N GLY A 868 -58.30 3.01 -5.36
CA GLY A 868 -58.22 3.17 -3.91
C GLY A 868 -58.89 2.05 -3.12
N ARG A 869 -59.25 0.91 -3.73
CA ARG A 869 -59.84 -0.23 -3.01
C ARG A 869 -58.75 -1.02 -2.31
N VAL A 870 -59.00 -1.39 -1.06
CA VAL A 870 -58.07 -2.21 -0.26
C VAL A 870 -58.02 -3.63 -0.82
N VAL A 871 -56.82 -4.01 -1.26
CA VAL A 871 -56.48 -5.32 -1.82
C VAL A 871 -55.91 -6.23 -0.73
N LEU A 872 -55.03 -5.67 0.12
CA LEU A 872 -54.41 -6.36 1.25
C LEU A 872 -54.28 -5.37 2.40
N LYS A 873 -54.54 -5.81 3.64
CA LYS A 873 -54.21 -5.04 4.83
C LYS A 873 -53.64 -5.97 5.90
N ARG A 874 -52.43 -5.67 6.38
CA ARG A 874 -51.71 -6.53 7.32
C ARG A 874 -50.99 -5.69 8.38
N SER A 875 -51.11 -6.11 9.64
CA SER A 875 -50.27 -5.60 10.72
C SER A 875 -48.94 -6.33 10.69
N LEU A 876 -47.83 -5.60 10.65
CA LEU A 876 -46.48 -6.17 10.70
C LEU A 876 -45.93 -6.25 12.13
N GLY A 877 -46.69 -5.78 13.12
CA GLY A 877 -46.30 -5.77 14.53
C GLY A 877 -45.34 -4.63 14.87
N GLU A 878 -44.78 -4.67 16.07
CA GLU A 878 -43.73 -3.74 16.49
C GLU A 878 -42.43 -4.04 15.75
N ARG A 879 -41.78 -2.98 15.26
CA ARG A 879 -40.54 -3.02 14.49
C ARG A 879 -39.55 -2.06 15.12
N GLN A 880 -38.31 -2.50 15.26
CA GLN A 880 -37.24 -1.68 15.83
C GLN A 880 -36.94 -0.45 14.95
N LEU A 881 -36.28 0.57 15.48
CA LEU A 881 -35.72 1.64 14.63
C LEU A 881 -34.81 1.04 13.55
N GLY A 882 -34.80 1.63 12.36
CA GLY A 882 -33.97 1.21 11.23
C GLY A 882 -34.76 0.65 10.06
N ASN A 883 -34.07 -0.07 9.16
CA ASN A 883 -34.59 -0.55 7.89
C ASN A 883 -35.25 -1.93 8.03
N HIS A 884 -36.45 -2.09 7.45
CA HIS A 884 -37.23 -3.33 7.44
C HIS A 884 -37.65 -3.68 6.01
N ARG A 885 -37.37 -4.91 5.58
CA ARG A 885 -37.88 -5.41 4.30
C ARG A 885 -39.32 -5.92 4.45
N TRP A 886 -40.17 -5.61 3.48
CA TRP A 886 -41.49 -6.22 3.33
C TRP A 886 -41.67 -6.79 1.92
N THR A 887 -42.28 -7.98 1.83
CA THR A 887 -42.56 -8.69 0.59
C THR A 887 -44.07 -8.89 0.42
N TRP A 888 -44.56 -8.61 -0.79
CA TRP A 888 -45.91 -8.88 -1.23
C TRP A 888 -45.89 -9.88 -2.38
N ASP A 889 -46.47 -11.05 -2.15
CA ASP A 889 -46.64 -12.17 -3.08
C ASP A 889 -47.72 -11.94 -4.16
N LEU A 890 -48.10 -10.68 -4.38
CA LEU A 890 -49.15 -10.26 -5.30
C LEU A 890 -50.50 -10.94 -5.04
N ARG A 891 -50.78 -11.31 -3.78
CA ARG A 891 -52.08 -11.86 -3.37
C ARG A 891 -52.87 -10.87 -2.51
N GLY A 892 -54.19 -10.87 -2.70
CA GLY A 892 -55.12 -10.11 -1.88
C GLY A 892 -55.40 -10.76 -0.53
N GLN A 893 -56.24 -10.13 0.28
CA GLN A 893 -56.57 -10.57 1.65
C GLN A 893 -57.07 -12.02 1.76
N GLN A 894 -57.75 -12.55 0.72
CA GLN A 894 -58.28 -13.93 0.70
C GLN A 894 -57.35 -14.91 -0.04
N GLY A 895 -56.11 -14.52 -0.34
CA GLY A 895 -55.08 -15.38 -0.93
C GLY A 895 -55.16 -15.52 -2.46
N GLN A 896 -56.10 -14.87 -3.14
CA GLN A 896 -56.18 -14.82 -4.60
C GLN A 896 -55.11 -13.89 -5.19
N ARG A 897 -54.50 -14.31 -6.31
CA ARG A 897 -53.55 -13.46 -7.06
C ARG A 897 -54.28 -12.24 -7.60
N VAL A 898 -53.66 -11.07 -7.52
CA VAL A 898 -54.25 -9.83 -8.00
C VAL A 898 -54.10 -9.70 -9.52
N PRO A 899 -55.06 -9.06 -10.22
CA PRO A 899 -54.94 -8.83 -11.66
C PRO A 899 -53.73 -7.97 -12.03
N THR A 900 -53.25 -8.10 -13.28
CA THR A 900 -52.34 -7.14 -13.92
C THR A 900 -52.88 -5.71 -13.75
N GLY A 901 -52.03 -4.78 -13.30
CA GLY A 901 -52.49 -3.42 -13.01
C GLY A 901 -51.52 -2.60 -12.16
N THR A 902 -51.92 -1.38 -11.84
CA THR A 902 -51.16 -0.50 -10.93
C THR A 902 -51.75 -0.56 -9.53
N TYR A 903 -50.87 -0.72 -8.54
CA TYR A 903 -51.18 -0.79 -7.13
C TYR A 903 -50.36 0.24 -6.35
N LEU A 904 -50.87 0.65 -5.19
CA LEU A 904 -50.15 1.48 -4.22
C LEU A 904 -49.93 0.65 -2.95
N ILE A 905 -48.67 0.41 -2.59
CA ILE A 905 -48.32 -0.15 -1.28
C ILE A 905 -48.17 1.02 -0.32
N GLN A 906 -48.93 1.05 0.76
CA GLN A 906 -48.91 2.10 1.76
C GLN A 906 -48.59 1.52 3.12
N PHE A 907 -47.57 2.06 3.78
CA PHE A 907 -47.25 1.77 5.16
C PHE A 907 -47.81 2.86 6.08
N SER A 908 -48.11 2.47 7.32
CA SER A 908 -48.54 3.38 8.37
C SER A 908 -47.99 2.97 9.72
N THR A 909 -47.67 3.95 10.57
CA THR A 909 -47.18 3.71 11.93
C THR A 909 -48.21 4.04 13.01
N ALA A 910 -48.00 3.56 14.24
CA ALA A 910 -48.84 3.89 15.39
C ALA A 910 -48.82 5.40 15.72
N SER A 911 -47.70 6.08 15.46
CA SER A 911 -47.61 7.54 15.60
C SER A 911 -48.33 8.33 14.49
N GLY A 912 -48.95 7.65 13.53
CA GLY A 912 -49.80 8.27 12.51
C GLY A 912 -49.10 8.62 11.20
N ALA A 913 -47.80 8.36 11.06
CA ALA A 913 -47.09 8.55 9.81
C ALA A 913 -47.59 7.57 8.74
N ARG A 914 -47.66 8.03 7.48
CA ARG A 914 -48.11 7.24 6.33
C ARG A 914 -47.30 7.57 5.10
N GLN A 915 -46.85 6.56 4.38
CA GLN A 915 -46.20 6.75 3.08
C GLN A 915 -46.49 5.55 2.19
N GLY A 916 -46.58 5.78 0.89
CA GLY A 916 -46.78 4.71 -0.06
C GLY A 916 -45.93 4.82 -1.31
N SER A 917 -45.83 3.72 -2.02
CA SER A 917 -45.06 3.61 -3.25
C SER A 917 -45.80 2.79 -4.30
N ARG A 918 -45.59 3.15 -5.57
CA ARG A 918 -46.34 2.62 -6.70
C ARG A 918 -45.71 1.34 -7.23
N VAL A 919 -46.53 0.32 -7.46
CA VAL A 919 -46.16 -0.96 -8.07
C VAL A 919 -46.97 -1.20 -9.33
N ILE A 920 -46.31 -1.71 -10.37
CA ILE A 920 -46.94 -2.24 -11.57
C ILE A 920 -46.87 -3.76 -11.49
N VAL A 921 -48.01 -4.45 -11.50
CA VAL A 921 -48.09 -5.92 -11.57
C VAL A 921 -48.35 -6.32 -13.02
N ARG A 922 -47.58 -7.30 -13.52
CA ARG A 922 -47.72 -7.88 -14.86
C ARG A 922 -48.36 -9.26 -14.85
#